data_AF-A0A840LDY2-F1
#
_entry.id   AF-A0A840LDY2-F1
#
_cell.length_a   1.000
_cell.length_b   1.000
_cell.length_c   1.000
_cell.angle_alpha   90.00
_cell.angle_beta   90.00
_cell.angle_gamma   90.00
#
_symmetry.space_group_name_H-M   'P 1'
#
loop_
_entity.id
_entity.type
_entity.pdbx_description
1 polymer ?
#
loop_
_entity_poly.entity_id
_entity_poly.type
_entity_poly.pdbx_seq_one_letter_code
_entity_poly.pdbx_strand_id
1 'polypeptide(L)'
;MQPCSCIAEKTYANLSEPEASKQGVAHFFDKSDYSNITINRMIMRNSLKYSISGLALLTLLAACGGGSSPAPTSTPAAAPATESRRTAQAASPSASLLMAGANCQGKSLVTVVGHMDDDLFFVDPGISTAARQGACVTTVFVIGGSSGAGFDYVPVRETASKAAYARMFGVASNWTTDTISVGDNKLMRVSLVGKPNVSLVFMRVPGGNVRGGDVPLANVFDNASMSLTSWSYTAQQSGATNTYTRANLIATVKGLIEGFGATQVFALNPDTLPYIEHPDHIYSARLTREALRQVGQNLPVSYHETYPTAGRVANVSPTETQIKRDLLGAYMQNEGFDYQAAGIFGEYMYNGNWIARNYSRSAMAWDNTPTIDTPWAPIVNMHTQHCLNSAGVNQAVSVSGCVAGASHQQWRYIPSTVSAGNWGTALIQNSNGNCLALRDGVATEEFCNSADAAQKWQPWDFGKLFTNDGVCMVQSGYRLSAGNCANGYPETALWAREITTVDSDMNSEVALVGDVSGAGTDKIVQIYRRNDGPGIDVWVSNLSAGSSTLSSAKWYEGAVQFDPYATGPTCQGNALCFDQSRFLLADFNGDGKADLMVISTRQDGTAFWVLTSTGSGFSAPVLWAQTSSTYAYDLAHQYLAGDFDGDGKPDVMIAHTRGDSGLNFWVLSNTGSAKLAAPALWAEATGLQNNARLFSARVDGSGRHGVIAVDALGGLRISSFLSTGSAFAAVNDARVASNFDATRSKVTVTQRSATALADVWVMHARSDGTAINAWQFNNTGSGSFNAPVNRQTITALAWSNVRPYFLSRSAGNQLLLVHRVDGNVGEYDWRLGNMKVVGLPLNNTGLGSTFTNYGSSSQFQWTDLAWRARLNR
;
A
#
# COMPACT_ATOMS: atom_id res chain seq x y z
N MET A 1 19.41 -17.10 68.19
CA MET A 1 18.94 -16.16 67.15
C MET A 1 18.29 -17.00 66.06
N GLN A 2 17.02 -16.74 65.73
CA GLN A 2 16.16 -17.55 64.82
C GLN A 2 16.36 -17.17 63.34
N PRO A 3 15.81 -17.89 62.34
CA PRO A 3 15.15 -19.23 62.34
C PRO A 3 15.92 -20.25 61.43
N CYS A 4 15.75 -21.59 61.42
CA CYS A 4 14.96 -22.59 62.16
C CYS A 4 13.41 -22.60 62.04
N SER A 5 12.68 -23.67 61.65
CA SER A 5 12.89 -24.91 60.87
C SER A 5 11.68 -25.87 61.08
N CYS A 6 11.01 -26.30 59.99
CA CYS A 6 10.34 -27.61 59.76
C CYS A 6 9.19 -28.20 60.66
N ILE A 7 8.51 -29.21 60.07
CA ILE A 7 7.61 -30.27 60.64
C ILE A 7 6.14 -29.84 60.88
N ALA A 8 5.06 -30.59 60.55
CA ALA A 8 4.79 -32.02 60.22
C ALA A 8 3.85 -32.18 58.97
N GLU A 9 3.96 -33.18 58.06
CA GLU A 9 3.39 -34.57 58.06
C GLU A 9 1.86 -34.70 58.31
N LYS A 10 1.03 -35.56 57.66
CA LYS A 10 1.11 -36.66 56.63
C LYS A 10 -0.29 -36.71 55.91
N THR A 11 -0.60 -37.40 54.80
CA THR A 11 -0.65 -38.88 54.59
C THR A 11 -0.98 -39.26 53.11
N TYR A 12 -0.21 -40.20 52.53
CA TYR A 12 -0.47 -41.22 51.47
C TYR A 12 -1.53 -41.14 50.33
N ALA A 13 -1.08 -41.60 49.14
CA ALA A 13 -1.80 -42.28 48.03
C ALA A 13 -2.89 -41.45 47.27
N ASN A 14 -3.15 -41.54 45.96
CA ASN A 14 -2.70 -42.29 44.76
C ASN A 14 -3.22 -41.52 43.50
N LEU A 15 -2.85 -41.70 42.22
CA LEU A 15 -1.95 -42.61 41.47
C LEU A 15 -1.61 -41.96 40.08
N SER A 16 -0.53 -42.42 39.42
CA SER A 16 -0.22 -42.33 37.96
C SER A 16 -0.41 -41.01 37.18
N GLU A 17 0.70 -40.30 36.95
CA GLU A 17 1.07 -39.81 35.60
C GLU A 17 2.16 -40.73 35.03
N PRO A 18 2.31 -40.80 33.69
CA PRO A 18 3.66 -40.83 33.13
C PRO A 18 3.88 -39.90 31.92
N GLU A 19 4.94 -39.10 32.04
CA GLU A 19 5.92 -38.73 31.01
C GLU A 19 5.44 -38.23 29.63
N ALA A 20 5.57 -36.91 29.43
CA ALA A 20 5.70 -36.32 28.11
C ALA A 20 7.05 -36.71 27.48
N SER A 21 7.03 -37.46 26.37
CA SER A 21 8.19 -37.70 25.52
C SER A 21 8.04 -37.03 24.15
N LYS A 22 9.15 -36.50 23.64
CA LYS A 22 9.23 -35.76 22.37
C LYS A 22 8.82 -36.63 21.18
N GLN A 23 7.92 -36.13 20.33
CA GLN A 23 7.96 -36.35 18.88
C GLN A 23 7.16 -35.25 18.17
N GLY A 24 7.77 -34.61 17.16
CA GLY A 24 7.10 -33.62 16.33
C GLY A 24 6.71 -34.21 14.98
N VAL A 25 5.53 -33.85 14.47
CA VAL A 25 5.12 -34.01 13.06
C VAL A 25 4.33 -32.77 12.65
N ALA A 26 4.43 -32.41 11.37
CA ALA A 26 3.88 -31.18 10.79
C ALA A 26 2.40 -31.27 10.38
N HIS A 27 1.81 -30.09 10.15
CA HIS A 27 0.64 -29.78 9.30
C HIS A 27 -0.66 -30.58 9.48
N PHE A 28 -1.77 -29.87 9.68
CA PHE A 28 -2.72 -29.60 8.58
C PHE A 28 -3.60 -28.39 8.91
N PHE A 29 -3.92 -27.57 7.91
CA PHE A 29 -5.01 -26.60 7.99
C PHE A 29 -6.34 -27.33 7.87
N ASP A 30 -7.29 -27.06 8.77
CA ASP A 30 -8.71 -27.31 8.51
C ASP A 30 -9.51 -26.01 8.64
N LYS A 31 -10.56 -25.88 7.82
CA LYS A 31 -11.43 -24.70 7.72
C LYS A 31 -12.79 -25.00 8.34
N SER A 32 -12.86 -24.90 9.66
CA SER A 32 -14.12 -24.73 10.40
C SER A 32 -13.86 -23.95 11.69
N ASP A 33 -14.90 -23.27 12.18
CA ASP A 33 -14.93 -22.52 13.44
C ASP A 33 -14.16 -21.18 13.53
N TYR A 34 -14.57 -20.23 12.67
CA TYR A 34 -14.69 -18.82 13.10
C TYR A 34 -16.15 -18.49 13.47
N SER A 35 -16.65 -19.19 14.47
CA SER A 35 -17.80 -18.75 15.26
C SER A 35 -17.47 -18.98 16.73
N ASN A 36 -17.63 -17.93 17.56
CA ASN A 36 -17.21 -17.84 18.97
C ASN A 36 -15.72 -17.53 19.22
N ILE A 37 -15.30 -16.28 18.95
CA ILE A 37 -14.37 -15.61 19.88
C ILE A 37 -15.23 -14.94 20.95
N THR A 38 -15.10 -15.41 22.18
CA THR A 38 -15.93 -15.02 23.32
C THR A 38 -15.58 -13.61 23.77
N ILE A 39 -16.52 -12.67 23.64
CA ILE A 39 -16.46 -11.37 24.32
C ILE A 39 -16.44 -11.62 25.84
N ASN A 40 -15.36 -11.25 26.51
CA ASN A 40 -15.26 -11.32 27.96
C ASN A 40 -16.27 -10.35 28.61
N ARG A 41 -17.39 -10.89 29.08
CA ARG A 41 -18.42 -10.14 29.81
C ARG A 41 -17.89 -9.73 31.19
N MET A 42 -17.65 -8.44 31.41
CA MET A 42 -17.71 -7.90 32.76
C MET A 42 -19.18 -7.75 33.18
N ILE A 43 -19.49 -8.24 34.38
CA ILE A 43 -20.87 -8.34 34.89
C ILE A 43 -21.23 -7.05 35.65
N MET A 44 -22.33 -6.40 35.27
CA MET A 44 -23.21 -5.73 36.23
C MET A 44 -24.68 -6.04 35.92
N ARG A 45 -25.45 -6.28 36.97
CA ARG A 45 -26.84 -6.80 36.92
C ARG A 45 -27.87 -5.71 37.25
N ASN A 46 -29.00 -5.79 36.54
CA ASN A 46 -30.33 -5.30 36.92
C ASN A 46 -30.50 -3.75 36.98
N SER A 47 -31.66 -3.17 36.64
CA SER A 47 -33.03 -3.72 36.69
C SER A 47 -33.94 -3.18 35.58
N LEU A 48 -34.92 -3.99 35.15
CA LEU A 48 -36.04 -3.54 34.30
C LEU A 48 -36.94 -2.52 35.04
N LYS A 49 -37.62 -1.65 34.27
CA LYS A 49 -39.08 -1.45 34.40
C LYS A 49 -39.69 -0.96 33.09
N TYR A 50 -40.85 -1.54 32.76
CA TYR A 50 -41.70 -1.18 31.62
C TYR A 50 -42.39 0.18 31.79
N SER A 51 -42.78 0.80 30.68
CA SER A 51 -44.15 1.34 30.54
C SER A 51 -44.55 1.49 29.07
N ILE A 52 -45.80 1.11 28.77
CA ILE A 52 -46.43 1.17 27.43
C ILE A 52 -47.53 2.25 27.47
N SER A 53 -47.56 3.13 26.47
CA SER A 53 -48.70 3.98 26.05
C SER A 53 -48.29 4.68 24.73
N GLY A 54 -49.14 4.99 23.76
CA GLY A 54 -50.58 4.75 23.63
C GLY A 54 -51.19 5.68 22.57
N LEU A 55 -51.39 5.14 21.35
CA LEU A 55 -52.28 5.55 20.23
C LEU A 55 -52.70 7.02 19.93
N ALA A 56 -52.78 7.27 18.60
CA ALA A 56 -53.82 8.03 17.87
C ALA A 56 -53.79 9.58 17.80
N LEU A 57 -54.44 10.27 16.82
CA LEU A 57 -54.68 10.05 15.36
C LEU A 57 -55.37 11.32 14.77
N LEU A 58 -55.40 11.50 13.43
CA LEU A 58 -56.25 12.43 12.61
C LEU A 58 -55.94 13.97 12.65
N THR A 59 -55.48 14.62 11.55
CA THR A 59 -56.22 15.29 10.41
C THR A 59 -56.87 16.66 10.74
N LEU A 60 -57.09 17.66 9.85
CA LEU A 60 -57.04 17.80 8.36
C LEU A 60 -56.96 19.32 7.94
N LEU A 61 -56.76 19.62 6.64
CA LEU A 61 -57.10 20.86 5.88
C LEU A 61 -56.24 22.15 6.07
N ALA A 62 -56.13 23.12 5.14
CA ALA A 62 -56.12 23.14 3.64
C ALA A 62 -55.88 24.58 3.08
N ALA A 63 -55.54 24.68 1.77
CA ALA A 63 -55.85 25.77 0.81
C ALA A 63 -54.91 27.01 0.62
N CYS A 64 -54.08 26.92 -0.43
CA CYS A 64 -54.06 27.70 -1.70
C CYS A 64 -53.98 29.25 -1.82
N GLY A 65 -53.15 29.70 -2.79
CA GLY A 65 -53.08 31.03 -3.45
C GLY A 65 -51.61 31.43 -3.69
N GLY A 66 -51.02 31.50 -4.90
CA GLY A 66 -51.36 32.35 -6.06
C GLY A 66 -50.79 33.76 -5.85
N GLY A 67 -49.90 34.36 -6.65
CA GLY A 67 -49.25 34.01 -7.93
C GLY A 67 -49.28 35.22 -8.90
N SER A 68 -48.13 35.80 -9.26
CA SER A 68 -47.87 36.62 -10.49
C SER A 68 -46.57 37.44 -10.44
N SER A 69 -45.92 37.59 -11.59
CA SER A 69 -44.87 38.59 -11.87
C SER A 69 -45.46 39.79 -12.62
N PRO A 70 -44.75 40.92 -12.75
CA PRO A 70 -44.18 41.23 -14.08
C PRO A 70 -42.80 41.94 -14.07
N ALA A 71 -42.16 41.96 -15.24
CA ALA A 71 -41.04 42.83 -15.63
C ALA A 71 -41.58 43.87 -16.68
N PRO A 72 -40.77 44.72 -17.36
CA PRO A 72 -39.33 44.99 -17.29
C PRO A 72 -38.93 46.50 -17.31
N THR A 73 -37.65 46.83 -17.11
CA THR A 73 -36.98 48.03 -17.69
C THR A 73 -35.46 47.81 -17.81
N SER A 74 -34.79 48.62 -18.63
CA SER A 74 -33.47 48.33 -19.22
C SER A 74 -32.39 49.41 -19.00
N THR A 75 -31.17 48.96 -18.64
CA THR A 75 -29.84 49.61 -18.92
C THR A 75 -29.56 51.02 -18.29
N PRO A 76 -28.30 51.42 -18.01
CA PRO A 76 -27.05 51.06 -18.72
C PRO A 76 -25.86 50.60 -17.86
N ALA A 77 -24.74 50.31 -18.54
CA ALA A 77 -23.53 49.71 -18.00
C ALA A 77 -22.72 50.64 -17.06
N ALA A 78 -22.05 50.04 -16.08
CA ALA A 78 -21.10 50.71 -15.19
C ALA A 78 -19.65 50.31 -15.51
N ALA A 79 -18.74 51.27 -15.32
CA ALA A 79 -17.29 51.15 -15.55
C ALA A 79 -16.60 50.19 -14.53
N PRO A 80 -15.41 49.64 -14.85
CA PRO A 80 -14.69 48.75 -13.94
C PRO A 80 -14.22 49.50 -12.68
N ALA A 81 -14.67 49.03 -11.52
CA ALA A 81 -14.19 49.51 -10.23
C ALA A 81 -12.81 48.89 -9.91
N THR A 82 -11.88 49.73 -9.47
CA THR A 82 -10.52 49.36 -9.09
C THR A 82 -10.48 48.42 -7.88
N GLU A 83 -9.62 47.39 -7.93
CA GLU A 83 -9.38 46.52 -6.78
C GLU A 83 -8.73 47.29 -5.62
N SER A 84 -9.52 47.57 -4.58
CA SER A 84 -8.99 47.97 -3.28
C SER A 84 -8.33 46.76 -2.61
N ARG A 85 -7.01 46.68 -2.75
CA ARG A 85 -6.15 45.66 -2.14
C ARG A 85 -6.26 45.77 -0.60
N ARG A 86 -7.19 45.02 0.00
CA ARG A 86 -7.28 44.92 1.47
C ARG A 86 -5.99 44.30 2.01
N THR A 87 -5.14 45.13 2.60
CA THR A 87 -4.04 44.67 3.46
C THR A 87 -4.65 44.11 4.73
N ALA A 88 -4.97 42.82 4.71
CA ALA A 88 -5.33 42.08 5.91
C ALA A 88 -4.12 42.06 6.85
N GLN A 89 -4.22 42.81 7.96
CA GLN A 89 -3.21 42.79 9.00
C GLN A 89 -3.31 41.43 9.69
N ALA A 90 -2.34 40.55 9.45
CA ALA A 90 -2.33 39.20 9.99
C ALA A 90 -2.43 39.26 11.52
N ALA A 91 -3.40 38.55 12.10
CA ALA A 91 -3.46 38.35 13.53
C ALA A 91 -2.16 37.68 13.98
N SER A 92 -1.47 38.27 14.95
CA SER A 92 -0.30 37.63 15.55
C SER A 92 -0.76 36.35 16.27
N PRO A 93 -0.04 35.22 16.15
CA PRO A 93 -0.45 33.98 16.80
C PRO A 93 -0.58 34.17 18.31
N SER A 94 -1.62 33.60 18.90
CA SER A 94 -1.86 33.67 20.35
C SER A 94 -0.66 33.13 21.11
N ALA A 95 0.00 33.98 21.90
CA ALA A 95 1.25 33.65 22.59
C ALA A 95 1.15 32.43 23.55
N SER A 96 -0.07 32.03 23.93
CA SER A 96 -0.36 30.84 24.73
C SER A 96 -0.27 29.50 23.96
N LEU A 97 -0.35 29.53 22.63
CA LEU A 97 -0.34 28.32 21.77
C LEU A 97 1.04 28.04 21.17
N LEU A 98 1.86 29.08 20.97
CA LEU A 98 3.24 28.95 20.48
C LEU A 98 4.08 27.99 21.35
N MET A 99 4.98 27.23 20.70
CA MET A 99 5.91 26.35 21.40
C MET A 99 7.02 27.18 22.06
N ALA A 100 6.86 27.48 23.34
CA ALA A 100 7.81 28.28 24.10
C ALA A 100 9.22 27.67 24.08
N GLY A 101 10.20 28.44 23.59
CA GLY A 101 11.61 28.02 23.50
C GLY A 101 12.00 27.27 22.21
N ALA A 102 11.08 26.96 21.30
CA ALA A 102 11.40 26.28 20.05
C ALA A 102 11.82 27.27 18.94
N ASN A 103 12.99 27.06 18.33
CA ASN A 103 13.37 27.76 17.10
C ASN A 103 12.83 27.00 15.87
N CYS A 104 11.65 27.41 15.40
CA CYS A 104 10.96 26.79 14.26
C CYS A 104 11.52 27.18 12.87
N GLN A 105 12.60 27.96 12.78
CA GLN A 105 13.12 28.54 11.52
C GLN A 105 12.08 29.25 10.64
N GLY A 106 11.02 29.79 11.24
CA GLY A 106 9.90 30.40 10.51
C GLY A 106 8.98 29.41 9.78
N LYS A 107 9.07 28.10 10.04
CA LYS A 107 8.22 27.05 9.47
C LYS A 107 7.40 26.35 10.56
N SER A 108 6.10 26.17 10.32
CA SER A 108 5.20 25.44 11.20
C SER A 108 4.30 24.52 10.38
N LEU A 109 4.30 23.22 10.69
CA LEU A 109 3.40 22.23 10.13
C LEU A 109 2.32 21.92 11.16
N VAL A 110 1.06 22.10 10.79
CA VAL A 110 -0.09 21.60 11.55
C VAL A 110 -0.71 20.44 10.78
N THR A 111 -0.75 19.27 11.39
CA THR A 111 -1.40 18.07 10.84
C THR A 111 -2.72 17.86 11.58
N VAL A 112 -3.83 17.60 10.87
CA VAL A 112 -5.14 17.31 11.47
C VAL A 112 -5.68 15.99 10.94
N VAL A 113 -5.87 15.01 11.82
CA VAL A 113 -6.32 13.65 11.48
C VAL A 113 -7.50 13.21 12.34
N GLY A 114 -8.15 12.11 11.93
CA GLY A 114 -9.24 11.51 12.70
C GLY A 114 -8.71 10.89 13.99
N HIS A 115 -7.99 9.79 13.86
CA HIS A 115 -7.54 8.92 14.93
C HIS A 115 -6.04 9.01 15.23
N MET A 116 -5.68 8.49 16.41
CA MET A 116 -4.31 8.34 16.88
C MET A 116 -3.62 7.14 16.24
N ASP A 117 -3.27 7.24 14.96
CA ASP A 117 -2.55 6.25 14.14
C ASP A 117 -2.56 6.66 12.66
N ASP A 118 -3.61 7.35 12.22
CA ASP A 118 -3.77 7.93 10.89
C ASP A 118 -2.55 8.73 10.41
N ASP A 119 -1.92 9.46 11.31
CA ASP A 119 -0.75 10.27 11.04
C ASP A 119 0.50 9.42 10.75
N LEU A 120 0.64 8.28 11.45
CA LEU A 120 1.70 7.29 11.22
C LEU A 120 1.45 6.44 9.96
N PHE A 121 0.19 6.05 9.70
CA PHE A 121 -0.18 5.27 8.51
C PHE A 121 -0.14 6.08 7.23
N PHE A 122 -0.77 7.27 7.20
CA PHE A 122 -1.11 7.95 5.94
C PHE A 122 -0.35 9.26 5.71
N VAL A 123 0.18 9.91 6.76
CA VAL A 123 0.83 11.24 6.65
C VAL A 123 2.36 11.17 6.72
N ASP A 124 2.94 10.35 7.60
CA ASP A 124 4.39 10.13 7.65
C ASP A 124 4.91 9.39 6.39
N PRO A 125 6.10 9.69 5.82
CA PRO A 125 7.24 10.44 6.38
C PRO A 125 7.15 11.98 6.33
N GLY A 126 6.03 12.58 5.95
CA GLY A 126 5.89 14.04 5.85
C GLY A 126 6.13 14.77 7.18
N ILE A 127 5.61 14.22 8.27
CA ILE A 127 5.70 14.77 9.64
C ILE A 127 7.15 14.72 10.13
N SER A 128 7.76 13.54 10.11
CA SER A 128 9.14 13.34 10.55
C SER A 128 10.13 14.14 9.69
N THR A 129 9.89 14.26 8.38
CA THR A 129 10.69 15.08 7.47
C THR A 129 10.61 16.57 7.81
N ALA A 130 9.42 17.13 8.06
CA ALA A 130 9.27 18.54 8.44
C ALA A 130 10.00 18.86 9.77
N ALA A 131 9.88 17.99 10.77
CA ALA A 131 10.58 18.14 12.05
C ALA A 131 12.11 17.98 11.95
N ARG A 132 12.60 17.12 11.04
CA ARG A 132 14.04 17.00 10.71
C ARG A 132 14.56 18.25 10.01
N GLN A 133 13.74 18.91 9.17
CA GLN A 133 14.05 20.18 8.52
C GLN A 133 13.90 21.43 9.42
N GLY A 134 13.67 21.24 10.73
CA GLY A 134 13.64 22.33 11.72
C GLY A 134 12.31 23.07 11.84
N ALA A 135 11.24 22.61 11.19
CA ALA A 135 9.90 23.16 11.40
C ALA A 135 9.38 22.79 12.81
N CYS A 136 8.53 23.65 13.37
CA CYS A 136 7.67 23.22 14.48
C CYS A 136 6.53 22.37 13.94
N VAL A 137 6.21 21.27 14.62
CA VAL A 137 5.27 20.25 14.15
C VAL A 137 4.22 20.00 15.22
N THR A 138 2.96 20.26 14.88
CA THR A 138 1.81 19.99 15.75
C THR A 138 0.87 19.00 15.07
N THR A 139 0.59 17.88 15.72
CA THR A 139 -0.42 16.92 15.24
C THR A 139 -1.68 17.02 16.10
N VAL A 140 -2.83 17.23 15.47
CA VAL A 140 -4.14 17.38 16.09
C VAL A 140 -4.95 16.12 15.81
N PHE A 141 -5.29 15.41 16.87
CA PHE A 141 -6.18 14.25 16.84
C PHE A 141 -7.61 14.68 17.20
N VAL A 142 -8.54 14.55 16.25
CA VAL A 142 -9.94 14.94 16.47
C VAL A 142 -10.63 13.92 17.39
N ILE A 143 -10.51 12.64 17.07
CA ILE A 143 -11.12 11.52 17.80
C ILE A 143 -10.21 11.05 18.95
N GLY A 144 -10.82 10.78 20.11
CA GLY A 144 -10.09 10.32 21.30
C GLY A 144 -10.00 8.80 21.47
N GLY A 145 -10.84 8.01 20.80
CA GLY A 145 -10.93 6.56 21.02
C GLY A 145 -11.14 5.81 19.72
N SER A 146 -12.05 4.83 19.74
CA SER A 146 -12.59 4.14 18.57
C SER A 146 -14.11 3.96 18.73
N SER A 147 -14.75 3.43 17.70
CA SER A 147 -16.16 2.99 17.67
C SER A 147 -16.60 2.32 18.99
N GLY A 148 -17.45 3.00 19.76
CA GLY A 148 -18.06 2.45 20.99
C GLY A 148 -17.14 2.28 22.20
N ALA A 149 -15.87 2.70 22.12
CA ALA A 149 -14.92 2.58 23.23
C ALA A 149 -15.18 3.60 24.35
N GLY A 150 -14.82 3.23 25.58
CA GLY A 150 -14.90 4.10 26.77
C GLY A 150 -13.73 5.08 26.88
N PHE A 151 -13.78 5.93 27.92
CA PHE A 151 -12.72 6.88 28.22
C PHE A 151 -11.39 6.20 28.57
N ASP A 152 -11.44 5.02 29.17
CA ASP A 152 -10.30 4.21 29.58
C ASP A 152 -9.35 3.86 28.41
N TYR A 153 -9.87 3.75 27.19
CA TYR A 153 -9.06 3.53 25.99
C TYR A 153 -8.39 4.82 25.47
N VAL A 154 -8.89 6.02 25.82
CA VAL A 154 -8.33 7.29 25.32
C VAL A 154 -6.87 7.49 25.80
N PRO A 155 -6.52 7.39 27.11
CA PRO A 155 -5.12 7.49 27.55
C PRO A 155 -4.19 6.39 27.02
N VAL A 156 -4.73 5.23 26.63
CA VAL A 156 -3.96 4.13 26.03
C VAL A 156 -3.46 4.55 24.65
N ARG A 157 -4.36 4.98 23.76
CA ARG A 157 -3.99 5.50 22.43
C ARG A 157 -3.05 6.70 22.50
N GLU A 158 -3.31 7.63 23.40
CA GLU A 158 -2.42 8.79 23.62
C GLU A 158 -1.01 8.36 24.05
N THR A 159 -0.89 7.28 24.84
CA THR A 159 0.39 6.73 25.29
C THR A 159 1.12 6.02 24.15
N ALA A 160 0.40 5.29 23.30
CA ALA A 160 0.92 4.72 22.07
C ALA A 160 1.45 5.79 21.09
N SER A 161 0.71 6.87 20.84
CA SER A 161 1.20 7.99 20.00
C SER A 161 2.44 8.65 20.59
N LYS A 162 2.47 8.91 21.91
CA LYS A 162 3.65 9.46 22.60
C LYS A 162 4.89 8.57 22.44
N ALA A 163 4.73 7.24 22.54
CA ALA A 163 5.81 6.28 22.33
C ALA A 163 6.34 6.30 20.88
N ALA A 164 5.43 6.27 19.89
CA ALA A 164 5.79 6.34 18.48
C ALA A 164 6.53 7.64 18.12
N TYR A 165 6.08 8.80 18.61
CA TYR A 165 6.76 10.08 18.37
C TYR A 165 8.13 10.18 19.06
N ALA A 166 8.27 9.59 20.27
CA ALA A 166 9.57 9.54 20.94
C ALA A 166 10.59 8.73 20.11
N ARG A 167 10.15 7.57 19.56
CA ARG A 167 10.94 6.75 18.63
C ARG A 167 11.24 7.46 17.31
N MET A 168 10.26 8.15 16.72
CA MET A 168 10.41 8.93 15.47
C MET A 168 11.58 9.92 15.51
N PHE A 169 11.92 10.43 16.70
CA PHE A 169 13.02 11.39 16.90
C PHE A 169 14.21 10.84 17.71
N GLY A 170 14.23 9.56 18.06
CA GLY A 170 15.37 8.94 18.76
C GLY A 170 15.54 9.41 20.22
N VAL A 171 14.48 9.92 20.86
CA VAL A 171 14.53 10.52 22.21
C VAL A 171 13.68 9.76 23.22
N ALA A 172 13.97 9.92 24.51
CA ALA A 172 13.14 9.36 25.57
C ALA A 172 11.69 9.92 25.52
N SER A 173 10.70 9.08 25.83
CA SER A 173 9.27 9.43 25.83
C SER A 173 8.87 10.25 27.07
N ASN A 174 9.55 11.37 27.27
CA ASN A 174 9.28 12.35 28.31
C ASN A 174 8.48 13.51 27.71
N TRP A 175 7.31 13.79 28.28
CA TRP A 175 6.35 14.76 27.75
C TRP A 175 5.88 15.72 28.84
N THR A 176 5.78 17.01 28.52
CA THR A 176 5.02 17.98 29.34
C THR A 176 3.57 17.99 28.88
N THR A 177 2.62 18.12 29.81
CA THR A 177 1.18 18.15 29.52
C THR A 177 0.57 19.46 30.00
N ASP A 178 -0.11 20.17 29.10
CA ASP A 178 -0.80 21.43 29.38
C ASP A 178 -2.27 21.37 28.92
N THR A 179 -3.12 22.24 29.48
CA THR A 179 -4.45 22.53 28.92
C THR A 179 -4.39 23.84 28.14
N ILE A 180 -4.57 23.77 26.82
CA ILE A 180 -4.64 24.95 25.95
C ILE A 180 -6.10 25.42 25.78
N SER A 181 -6.28 26.69 25.40
CA SER A 181 -7.61 27.28 25.15
C SER A 181 -7.73 27.74 23.71
N VAL A 182 -8.84 27.40 23.04
CA VAL A 182 -9.14 27.82 21.67
C VAL A 182 -10.59 28.29 21.62
N GLY A 183 -10.80 29.61 21.68
CA GLY A 183 -12.10 30.17 22.08
C GLY A 183 -12.48 29.68 23.48
N ASP A 184 -13.72 29.25 23.65
CA ASP A 184 -14.24 28.70 24.91
C ASP A 184 -13.75 27.26 25.20
N ASN A 185 -13.26 26.54 24.17
CA ASN A 185 -12.88 25.14 24.29
C ASN A 185 -11.51 24.97 24.97
N LYS A 186 -11.38 23.88 25.72
CA LYS A 186 -10.16 23.46 26.43
C LYS A 186 -9.68 22.12 25.88
N LEU A 187 -8.42 22.04 25.49
CA LEU A 187 -7.83 20.86 24.84
C LEU A 187 -6.57 20.42 25.59
N MET A 188 -6.31 19.11 25.63
CA MET A 188 -5.04 18.60 26.14
C MET A 188 -3.97 18.74 25.06
N ARG A 189 -2.85 19.39 25.41
CA ARG A 189 -1.62 19.42 24.61
C ARG A 189 -0.54 18.64 25.35
N VAL A 190 0.25 17.87 24.62
CA VAL A 190 1.54 17.34 25.10
C VAL A 190 2.68 17.82 24.21
N SER A 191 3.83 18.13 24.80
CA SER A 191 5.04 18.56 24.07
C SER A 191 6.23 17.68 24.45
N LEU A 192 7.04 17.28 23.45
CA LEU A 192 8.11 16.29 23.62
C LEU A 192 9.36 16.95 24.20
N VAL A 193 9.76 16.57 25.42
CA VAL A 193 10.87 17.21 26.15
C VAL A 193 12.19 17.10 25.40
N GLY A 194 12.47 15.94 24.80
CA GLY A 194 13.69 15.72 23.99
C GLY A 194 13.67 16.42 22.63
N LYS A 195 12.52 16.94 22.18
CA LYS A 195 12.33 17.56 20.87
C LYS A 195 11.22 18.62 20.96
N PRO A 196 11.47 19.77 21.64
CA PRO A 196 10.42 20.71 22.06
C PRO A 196 9.72 21.46 20.91
N ASN A 197 10.17 21.30 19.66
CA ASN A 197 9.48 21.74 18.46
C ASN A 197 8.37 20.76 17.98
N VAL A 198 8.04 19.72 18.77
CA VAL A 198 7.02 18.70 18.48
C VAL A 198 5.97 18.68 19.58
N SER A 199 4.69 18.77 19.19
CA SER A 199 3.56 18.66 20.11
C SER A 199 2.39 17.86 19.51
N LEU A 200 1.62 17.21 20.37
CA LEU A 200 0.36 16.55 20.03
C LEU A 200 -0.79 17.27 20.75
N VAL A 201 -1.95 17.38 20.10
CA VAL A 201 -3.16 17.99 20.66
C VAL A 201 -4.32 17.01 20.51
N PHE A 202 -5.02 16.74 21.61
CA PHE A 202 -6.13 15.80 21.66
C PHE A 202 -7.45 16.57 21.87
N MET A 203 -8.33 16.56 20.86
CA MET A 203 -9.69 17.14 20.98
C MET A 203 -10.67 16.18 21.66
N ARG A 204 -10.35 14.87 21.64
CA ARG A 204 -11.07 13.77 22.30
C ARG A 204 -12.57 13.70 21.99
N VAL A 205 -12.94 13.93 20.74
CA VAL A 205 -14.30 13.64 20.24
C VAL A 205 -14.56 12.11 20.28
N PRO A 206 -15.78 11.62 20.61
CA PRO A 206 -16.10 10.20 20.53
C PRO A 206 -16.05 9.67 19.10
N GLY A 207 -15.48 8.47 18.91
CA GLY A 207 -15.38 7.82 17.61
C GLY A 207 -16.70 7.19 17.16
N GLY A 208 -16.97 7.27 15.85
CA GLY A 208 -18.11 6.65 15.18
C GLY A 208 -17.83 5.24 14.68
N ASN A 209 -18.88 4.58 14.21
CA ASN A 209 -18.80 3.24 13.62
C ASN A 209 -18.24 3.31 12.18
N VAL A 210 -17.41 2.33 11.83
CA VAL A 210 -16.85 2.19 10.46
C VAL A 210 -17.91 1.79 9.43
N ARG A 211 -18.75 0.81 9.79
CA ARG A 211 -19.54 -0.02 8.87
C ARG A 211 -21.02 -0.09 9.27
N GLY A 212 -21.57 1.07 9.64
CA GLY A 212 -22.99 1.27 9.94
C GLY A 212 -23.30 1.49 11.42
N GLY A 213 -24.39 2.19 11.70
CA GLY A 213 -24.76 2.64 13.05
C GLY A 213 -24.37 4.11 13.30
N ASP A 214 -24.04 4.47 14.53
CA ASP A 214 -23.85 5.88 14.90
C ASP A 214 -22.49 6.43 14.46
N VAL A 215 -22.50 7.68 13.98
CA VAL A 215 -21.30 8.37 13.46
C VAL A 215 -21.33 9.83 13.96
N PRO A 216 -20.86 10.11 15.19
CA PRO A 216 -21.07 11.39 15.86
C PRO A 216 -20.55 12.61 15.08
N LEU A 217 -19.39 12.47 14.43
CA LEU A 217 -18.78 13.56 13.66
C LEU A 217 -19.56 13.85 12.37
N ALA A 218 -20.10 12.81 11.72
CA ALA A 218 -20.98 12.96 10.56
C ALA A 218 -22.31 13.63 10.94
N ASN A 219 -22.94 13.17 12.02
CA ASN A 219 -24.22 13.68 12.50
C ASN A 219 -24.17 15.20 12.74
N VAL A 220 -23.13 15.68 13.45
CA VAL A 220 -22.96 17.12 13.72
C VAL A 220 -22.57 17.89 12.46
N PHE A 221 -21.84 17.28 11.52
CA PHE A 221 -21.49 17.94 10.26
C PHE A 221 -22.69 18.11 9.33
N ASP A 222 -23.45 17.03 9.11
CA ASP A 222 -24.58 17.00 8.17
C ASP A 222 -25.84 17.65 8.76
N ASN A 223 -25.98 17.69 10.09
CA ASN A 223 -27.07 18.39 10.79
C ASN A 223 -26.53 19.44 11.78
N ALA A 224 -26.51 20.71 11.33
CA ALA A 224 -26.01 21.84 12.11
C ALA A 224 -26.78 22.14 13.42
N SER A 225 -27.97 21.54 13.62
CA SER A 225 -28.72 21.64 14.88
C SER A 225 -28.26 20.64 15.94
N MET A 226 -27.42 19.67 15.59
CA MET A 226 -26.86 18.70 16.53
C MET A 226 -25.60 19.23 17.22
N SER A 227 -25.33 18.69 18.40
CA SER A 227 -24.07 18.87 19.11
C SER A 227 -23.59 17.54 19.67
N LEU A 228 -22.28 17.38 19.82
CA LEU A 228 -21.65 16.25 20.48
C LEU A 228 -20.92 16.72 21.74
N THR A 229 -20.80 15.85 22.74
CA THR A 229 -19.96 16.11 23.93
C THR A 229 -18.65 15.35 23.77
N SER A 230 -17.52 16.00 24.05
CA SER A 230 -16.22 15.33 24.06
C SER A 230 -16.08 14.41 25.27
N TRP A 231 -15.13 13.48 25.21
CA TRP A 231 -14.54 12.94 26.43
C TRP A 231 -13.90 14.05 27.27
N SER A 232 -13.61 13.79 28.56
CA SER A 232 -12.94 14.82 29.37
C SER A 232 -11.61 15.21 28.74
N TYR A 233 -11.25 16.49 28.76
CA TYR A 233 -9.92 16.98 28.36
C TYR A 233 -8.89 16.90 29.52
N THR A 234 -9.27 16.32 30.66
CA THR A 234 -8.39 16.14 31.83
C THR A 234 -7.88 14.70 31.93
N ALA A 235 -7.02 14.40 32.90
CA ALA A 235 -6.56 13.03 33.15
C ALA A 235 -7.65 12.07 33.70
N GLN A 236 -8.84 12.57 34.05
CA GLN A 236 -9.91 11.80 34.70
C GLN A 236 -11.19 11.78 33.87
N GLN A 237 -11.87 10.64 33.81
CA GLN A 237 -13.14 10.47 33.08
C GLN A 237 -14.23 11.44 33.55
N SER A 238 -14.29 11.71 34.86
CA SER A 238 -15.23 12.62 35.50
C SER A 238 -14.85 14.10 35.42
N GLY A 239 -13.75 14.44 34.74
CA GLY A 239 -13.34 15.83 34.54
C GLY A 239 -14.20 16.55 33.50
N ALA A 240 -13.96 17.84 33.34
CA ALA A 240 -14.70 18.68 32.40
C ALA A 240 -14.52 18.25 30.93
N THR A 241 -15.55 18.49 30.13
CA THR A 241 -15.69 18.16 28.71
C THR A 241 -15.94 19.43 27.88
N ASN A 242 -15.89 19.34 26.55
CA ASN A 242 -16.35 20.38 25.63
C ASN A 242 -17.67 19.95 24.96
N THR A 243 -18.49 20.92 24.57
CA THR A 243 -19.69 20.68 23.74
C THR A 243 -19.49 21.30 22.35
N TYR A 244 -19.50 20.45 21.34
CA TYR A 244 -19.13 20.77 19.97
C TYR A 244 -20.35 20.80 19.04
N THR A 245 -20.63 21.96 18.45
CA THR A 245 -21.43 22.09 17.21
C THR A 245 -20.50 22.12 16.00
N ARG A 246 -21.02 21.97 14.77
CA ARG A 246 -20.20 22.11 13.54
C ARG A 246 -19.43 23.42 13.49
N ALA A 247 -20.10 24.54 13.76
CA ALA A 247 -19.46 25.86 13.75
C ALA A 247 -18.33 25.96 14.80
N ASN A 248 -18.55 25.38 15.98
CA ASN A 248 -17.56 25.38 17.07
C ASN A 248 -16.36 24.43 16.77
N LEU A 249 -16.58 23.28 16.13
CA LEU A 249 -15.50 22.41 15.63
C LEU A 249 -14.64 23.13 14.58
N ILE A 250 -15.28 23.74 13.58
CA ILE A 250 -14.60 24.50 12.51
C ILE A 250 -13.79 25.66 13.11
N ALA A 251 -14.37 26.42 14.04
CA ALA A 251 -13.67 27.51 14.73
C ALA A 251 -12.49 27.01 15.59
N THR A 252 -12.61 25.82 16.20
CA THR A 252 -11.53 25.20 16.98
C THR A 252 -10.38 24.76 16.09
N VAL A 253 -10.66 24.03 15.01
CA VAL A 253 -9.61 23.60 14.06
C VAL A 253 -8.94 24.81 13.40
N LYS A 254 -9.70 25.84 13.02
CA LYS A 254 -9.16 27.12 12.54
C LYS A 254 -8.21 27.74 13.58
N GLY A 255 -8.68 27.88 14.82
CA GLY A 255 -7.91 28.50 15.90
C GLY A 255 -6.65 27.73 16.29
N LEU A 256 -6.62 26.41 16.08
CA LEU A 256 -5.40 25.59 16.18
C LEU A 256 -4.43 25.91 15.03
N ILE A 257 -4.89 25.89 13.77
CA ILE A 257 -4.05 26.20 12.60
C ILE A 257 -3.43 27.59 12.70
N GLU A 258 -4.22 28.62 13.03
CA GLU A 258 -3.73 30.00 13.20
C GLU A 258 -2.89 30.16 14.48
N GLY A 259 -3.30 29.54 15.59
CA GLY A 259 -2.65 29.66 16.90
C GLY A 259 -1.27 29.02 16.98
N PHE A 260 -1.06 27.90 16.28
CA PHE A 260 0.27 27.29 16.09
C PHE A 260 1.05 27.92 14.91
N GLY A 261 0.52 28.99 14.30
CA GLY A 261 1.20 29.77 13.26
C GLY A 261 1.55 28.95 12.01
N ALA A 262 0.65 28.05 11.59
CA ALA A 262 0.90 27.13 10.49
C ALA A 262 1.37 27.84 9.22
N THR A 263 2.46 27.36 8.63
CA THR A 263 2.93 27.72 7.28
C THR A 263 2.58 26.65 6.24
N GLN A 264 2.20 25.46 6.68
CA GLN A 264 1.71 24.34 5.88
C GLN A 264 0.73 23.53 6.73
N VAL A 265 -0.29 22.94 6.09
CA VAL A 265 -1.25 22.05 6.76
C VAL A 265 -1.32 20.69 6.08
N PHE A 266 -1.28 19.61 6.87
CA PHE A 266 -1.63 18.26 6.40
C PHE A 266 -2.98 17.86 6.97
N ALA A 267 -3.78 17.17 6.17
CA ALA A 267 -5.08 16.63 6.56
C ALA A 267 -5.36 15.31 5.83
N LEU A 268 -6.36 14.53 6.27
CA LEU A 268 -6.82 13.34 5.54
C LEU A 268 -7.69 13.73 4.33
N ASN A 269 -8.03 12.76 3.47
CA ASN A 269 -8.76 13.02 2.22
C ASN A 269 -10.25 13.38 2.47
N PRO A 270 -10.75 14.58 2.11
CA PRO A 270 -12.16 14.94 2.22
C PRO A 270 -13.00 14.44 1.02
N ASP A 271 -12.34 14.08 -0.09
CA ASP A 271 -12.89 13.75 -1.41
C ASP A 271 -13.20 12.26 -1.60
N THR A 272 -13.65 11.63 -0.52
CA THR A 272 -14.05 10.22 -0.46
C THR A 272 -15.41 10.08 0.26
N LEU A 273 -15.93 8.84 0.31
CA LEU A 273 -17.28 8.51 0.81
C LEU A 273 -17.22 7.44 1.92
N PRO A 274 -18.23 7.38 2.81
CA PRO A 274 -18.32 6.32 3.82
C PRO A 274 -18.21 4.93 3.20
N TYR A 275 -17.68 3.97 3.97
CA TYR A 275 -17.35 2.60 3.58
C TYR A 275 -16.22 2.46 2.54
N ILE A 276 -15.98 3.42 1.63
CA ILE A 276 -14.66 3.59 0.96
C ILE A 276 -13.61 3.97 2.00
N GLU A 277 -14.05 4.66 3.04
CA GLU A 277 -13.22 5.24 4.08
C GLU A 277 -13.95 5.22 5.43
N HIS A 278 -13.19 5.21 6.53
CA HIS A 278 -13.75 5.40 7.87
C HIS A 278 -14.41 6.77 7.97
N PRO A 279 -15.71 6.88 8.35
CA PRO A 279 -16.42 8.15 8.35
C PRO A 279 -15.70 9.27 9.13
N ASP A 280 -15.16 8.99 10.32
CA ASP A 280 -14.41 10.01 11.08
C ASP A 280 -13.20 10.61 10.35
N HIS A 281 -12.51 9.86 9.47
CA HIS A 281 -11.43 10.42 8.63
C HIS A 281 -12.02 11.43 7.63
N ILE A 282 -13.13 11.06 7.00
CA ILE A 282 -13.84 11.89 6.02
C ILE A 282 -14.34 13.19 6.67
N TYR A 283 -14.99 13.10 7.83
CA TYR A 283 -15.62 14.25 8.45
C TYR A 283 -14.62 15.13 9.20
N SER A 284 -13.52 14.59 9.76
CA SER A 284 -12.39 15.40 10.25
C SER A 284 -11.70 16.15 9.10
N ALA A 285 -11.49 15.49 7.96
CA ALA A 285 -10.96 16.10 6.75
C ALA A 285 -11.85 17.23 6.19
N ARG A 286 -13.18 17.00 6.12
CA ARG A 286 -14.16 18.01 5.66
C ARG A 286 -14.27 19.20 6.62
N LEU A 287 -14.28 18.97 7.94
CA LEU A 287 -14.20 20.03 8.95
C LEU A 287 -12.92 20.86 8.79
N THR A 288 -11.78 20.21 8.57
CA THR A 288 -10.49 20.87 8.36
C THR A 288 -10.49 21.71 7.09
N ARG A 289 -11.06 21.21 5.98
CA ARG A 289 -11.25 21.97 4.74
C ARG A 289 -12.12 23.22 4.96
N GLU A 290 -13.21 23.13 5.73
CA GLU A 290 -14.07 24.28 6.03
C GLU A 290 -13.44 25.28 7.00
N ALA A 291 -12.53 24.83 7.88
CA ALA A 291 -11.70 25.69 8.73
C ALA A 291 -10.62 26.43 7.92
N LEU A 292 -9.95 25.73 7.00
CA LEU A 292 -8.91 26.27 6.11
C LEU A 292 -9.43 27.42 5.24
N ARG A 293 -10.65 27.32 4.71
CA ARG A 293 -11.28 28.42 3.94
C ARG A 293 -11.50 29.70 4.76
N GLN A 294 -11.38 29.62 6.09
CA GLN A 294 -11.61 30.73 7.02
C GLN A 294 -10.32 31.20 7.70
N VAL A 295 -9.15 30.58 7.47
CA VAL A 295 -7.88 31.07 8.04
C VAL A 295 -7.43 32.37 7.38
N GLY A 296 -6.76 33.24 8.14
CA GLY A 296 -6.30 34.56 7.69
C GLY A 296 -5.16 34.55 6.65
N GLN A 297 -4.66 33.38 6.23
CA GLN A 297 -3.58 33.24 5.24
C GLN A 297 -3.89 32.09 4.26
N ASN A 298 -3.46 32.23 3.01
CA ASN A 298 -3.61 31.16 2.03
C ASN A 298 -2.45 30.15 2.16
N LEU A 299 -2.60 29.18 3.05
CA LEU A 299 -1.57 28.18 3.35
C LEU A 299 -1.55 27.06 2.29
N PRO A 300 -0.38 26.49 1.95
CA PRO A 300 -0.28 25.21 1.26
C PRO A 300 -0.87 24.09 2.11
N VAL A 301 -1.65 23.21 1.47
CA VAL A 301 -2.33 22.07 2.10
C VAL A 301 -1.99 20.79 1.35
N SER A 302 -1.76 19.69 2.07
CA SER A 302 -1.71 18.34 1.49
C SER A 302 -2.81 17.48 2.12
N TYR A 303 -3.72 16.97 1.28
CA TYR A 303 -4.76 16.04 1.68
C TYR A 303 -4.30 14.61 1.40
N HIS A 304 -4.09 13.81 2.44
CA HIS A 304 -3.54 12.45 2.37
C HIS A 304 -4.65 11.40 2.19
N GLU A 305 -4.45 10.52 1.22
CA GLU A 305 -5.29 9.36 0.94
C GLU A 305 -5.09 8.27 2.01
N THR A 306 -6.19 7.66 2.40
CA THR A 306 -6.32 6.80 3.58
C THR A 306 -6.53 5.33 3.17
N TYR A 307 -7.63 4.66 3.55
CA TYR A 307 -7.84 3.24 3.26
C TYR A 307 -7.76 2.84 1.77
N PRO A 308 -8.26 3.66 0.80
CA PRO A 308 -8.16 3.38 -0.64
C PRO A 308 -6.74 3.16 -1.17
N THR A 309 -5.71 3.53 -0.41
CA THR A 309 -4.32 3.27 -0.79
C THR A 309 -3.98 1.78 -0.86
N ALA A 310 -4.69 0.89 -0.15
CA ALA A 310 -4.45 -0.57 -0.19
C ALA A 310 -4.56 -1.19 -1.59
N GLY A 311 -5.37 -0.60 -2.48
CA GLY A 311 -5.45 -1.02 -3.88
C GLY A 311 -4.26 -0.57 -4.74
N ARG A 312 -3.60 0.51 -4.32
CA ARG A 312 -2.57 1.26 -5.05
C ARG A 312 -1.16 0.67 -4.86
N VAL A 313 -0.23 1.24 -5.63
CA VAL A 313 1.08 0.71 -5.97
C VAL A 313 2.10 1.34 -4.99
N ALA A 314 2.67 0.57 -4.06
CA ALA A 314 3.41 1.06 -2.87
C ALA A 314 4.51 2.14 -3.10
N ASN A 315 4.20 3.42 -2.84
CA ASN A 315 5.00 4.57 -3.27
C ASN A 315 5.94 5.20 -2.22
N VAL A 316 6.02 4.66 -1.00
CA VAL A 316 7.03 5.10 -0.01
C VAL A 316 8.37 4.43 -0.30
N SER A 317 9.49 5.13 -0.06
CA SER A 317 10.84 4.56 -0.23
C SER A 317 11.03 3.35 0.70
N PRO A 318 11.97 2.44 0.39
CA PRO A 318 12.13 1.22 1.18
C PRO A 318 12.67 1.53 2.59
N THR A 319 13.60 2.48 2.68
CA THR A 319 14.12 3.03 3.95
C THR A 319 13.02 3.64 4.82
N GLU A 320 12.17 4.51 4.27
CA GLU A 320 11.07 5.13 5.03
C GLU A 320 9.94 4.13 5.33
N THR A 321 9.72 3.12 4.49
CA THR A 321 8.77 2.02 4.79
C THR A 321 9.21 1.26 6.05
N GLN A 322 10.50 0.96 6.19
CA GLN A 322 11.03 0.30 7.40
C GLN A 322 10.88 1.19 8.64
N ILE A 323 11.12 2.50 8.52
CA ILE A 323 10.91 3.46 9.61
C ILE A 323 9.43 3.46 10.02
N LYS A 324 8.50 3.55 9.08
CA LYS A 324 7.06 3.52 9.40
C LYS A 324 6.63 2.20 10.07
N ARG A 325 7.18 1.03 9.67
CA ARG A 325 6.91 -0.25 10.37
C ARG A 325 7.41 -0.22 11.82
N ASP A 326 8.58 0.34 12.06
CA ASP A 326 9.13 0.54 13.40
C ASP A 326 8.23 1.45 14.27
N LEU A 327 7.73 2.56 13.72
CA LEU A 327 6.86 3.50 14.45
C LEU A 327 5.48 2.91 14.75
N LEU A 328 4.86 2.25 13.76
CA LEU A 328 3.56 1.61 13.92
C LEU A 328 3.65 0.36 14.81
N GLY A 329 4.75 -0.39 14.74
CA GLY A 329 5.01 -1.50 15.67
C GLY A 329 5.11 -1.01 17.11
N ALA A 330 5.79 0.13 17.33
CA ALA A 330 5.85 0.74 18.66
C ALA A 330 4.47 1.23 19.11
N TYR A 331 3.69 1.86 18.22
CA TYR A 331 2.31 2.27 18.51
C TYR A 331 1.44 1.07 18.93
N MET A 332 1.29 0.06 18.07
CA MET A 332 0.35 -1.05 18.28
C MET A 332 0.67 -1.88 19.54
N GLN A 333 1.95 -2.08 19.84
CA GLN A 333 2.37 -2.77 21.06
C GLN A 333 2.09 -1.94 22.33
N ASN A 334 2.27 -0.61 22.29
CA ASN A 334 1.92 0.26 23.42
C ASN A 334 0.40 0.46 23.58
N GLU A 335 -0.38 0.25 22.51
CA GLU A 335 -1.84 0.24 22.55
C GLU A 335 -2.40 -1.07 23.15
N GLY A 336 -1.59 -2.15 23.18
CA GLY A 336 -1.97 -3.45 23.74
C GLY A 336 -2.52 -4.45 22.71
N PHE A 337 -2.36 -4.20 21.41
CA PHE A 337 -2.76 -5.13 20.34
C PHE A 337 -1.65 -6.12 19.98
N ASP A 338 -1.16 -6.89 20.96
CA ASP A 338 -0.01 -7.84 20.84
C ASP A 338 -0.08 -8.79 19.62
N TYR A 339 -1.29 -9.16 19.19
CA TYR A 339 -1.50 -10.04 18.04
C TYR A 339 -1.26 -9.37 16.67
N GLN A 340 -1.02 -8.05 16.63
CA GLN A 340 -0.86 -7.27 15.40
C GLN A 340 0.58 -6.96 15.01
N ALA A 341 1.60 -7.36 15.76
CA ALA A 341 2.99 -7.29 15.27
C ALA A 341 3.14 -7.98 13.89
N ALA A 342 2.52 -9.16 13.75
CA ALA A 342 2.41 -9.88 12.47
C ALA A 342 1.65 -9.09 11.38
N GLY A 343 0.65 -8.31 11.77
CA GLY A 343 -0.12 -7.44 10.88
C GLY A 343 0.54 -6.10 10.55
N ILE A 344 1.60 -5.69 11.26
CA ILE A 344 2.43 -4.53 10.96
C ILE A 344 3.66 -4.92 10.13
N PHE A 345 4.29 -6.06 10.43
CA PHE A 345 5.39 -6.55 9.62
C PHE A 345 4.87 -7.18 8.32
N GLY A 346 4.00 -8.20 8.37
CA GLY A 346 3.43 -8.84 7.18
C GLY A 346 2.56 -7.93 6.31
N GLU A 347 2.48 -8.21 5.01
CA GLU A 347 1.64 -7.44 4.04
C GLU A 347 0.29 -8.10 3.70
N TYR A 348 0.03 -9.29 4.25
CA TYR A 348 -1.24 -10.02 4.11
C TYR A 348 -2.41 -9.37 4.87
N MET A 349 -2.12 -8.66 5.97
CA MET A 349 -3.10 -7.86 6.70
C MET A 349 -3.15 -6.43 6.18
N TYR A 350 -4.33 -5.83 6.26
CA TYR A 350 -4.60 -4.46 5.80
C TYR A 350 -3.66 -3.40 6.36
N ASN A 351 -3.33 -3.46 7.66
CA ASN A 351 -2.45 -2.51 8.33
C ASN A 351 -1.06 -2.46 7.69
N GLY A 352 -0.36 -3.59 7.64
CA GLY A 352 0.96 -3.73 7.05
C GLY A 352 1.02 -3.46 5.54
N ASN A 353 -0.13 -3.50 4.87
CA ASN A 353 -0.27 -3.07 3.48
C ASN A 353 -0.18 -1.52 3.36
N TRP A 354 -0.88 -0.75 4.19
CA TRP A 354 -0.89 0.72 4.08
C TRP A 354 0.49 1.37 4.32
N ILE A 355 1.34 0.77 5.16
CA ILE A 355 2.62 1.35 5.61
C ILE A 355 3.51 1.80 4.44
N ALA A 356 3.59 0.99 3.39
CA ALA A 356 4.43 1.22 2.22
C ALA A 356 3.87 2.28 1.24
N ARG A 357 2.81 3.02 1.64
CA ARG A 357 2.08 4.01 0.83
C ARG A 357 1.96 5.34 1.58
N ASN A 358 1.95 6.43 0.81
CA ASN A 358 1.62 7.78 1.23
C ASN A 358 1.27 8.57 -0.03
N TYR A 359 -0.03 8.68 -0.33
CA TYR A 359 -0.53 9.41 -1.48
C TYR A 359 -1.19 10.69 -1.00
N SER A 360 -0.96 11.83 -1.66
CA SER A 360 -1.56 13.10 -1.25
C SER A 360 -1.88 14.02 -2.42
N ARG A 361 -2.98 14.76 -2.34
CA ARG A 361 -3.35 15.86 -3.24
C ARG A 361 -2.90 17.20 -2.63
N SER A 362 -2.09 17.96 -3.37
CA SER A 362 -1.76 19.35 -3.01
C SER A 362 -2.94 20.28 -3.31
N ALA A 363 -3.16 21.25 -2.42
CA ALA A 363 -4.22 22.26 -2.47
C ALA A 363 -3.75 23.53 -1.74
N MET A 364 -4.58 24.57 -1.75
CA MET A 364 -4.40 25.80 -0.97
C MET A 364 -5.59 26.01 -0.01
N ALA A 365 -5.35 26.69 1.12
CA ALA A 365 -6.35 26.84 2.17
C ALA A 365 -7.63 27.56 1.71
N TRP A 366 -7.51 28.52 0.78
CA TRP A 366 -8.64 29.26 0.21
C TRP A 366 -9.20 28.65 -1.07
N ASP A 367 -8.88 27.39 -1.40
CA ASP A 367 -9.42 26.73 -2.58
C ASP A 367 -10.96 26.63 -2.53
N ASN A 368 -11.59 27.26 -3.53
CA ASN A 368 -13.03 27.29 -3.72
C ASN A 368 -13.58 26.00 -4.39
N THR A 369 -12.96 24.86 -4.10
CA THR A 369 -13.52 23.54 -4.41
C THR A 369 -14.85 23.36 -3.68
N PRO A 370 -15.73 22.45 -4.12
CA PRO A 370 -16.84 21.99 -3.27
C PRO A 370 -16.34 21.44 -1.92
N THR A 371 -17.24 21.24 -0.94
CA THR A 371 -16.86 20.51 0.29
C THR A 371 -16.46 19.07 -0.02
N ILE A 372 -17.04 18.46 -1.07
CA ILE A 372 -16.74 17.10 -1.56
C ILE A 372 -16.52 17.17 -3.07
N ASP A 373 -15.31 16.85 -3.53
CA ASP A 373 -14.85 16.95 -4.93
C ASP A 373 -14.19 15.63 -5.36
N THR A 374 -14.99 14.56 -5.49
CA THR A 374 -14.48 13.23 -5.86
C THR A 374 -13.89 13.24 -7.28
N PRO A 375 -12.67 12.71 -7.49
CA PRO A 375 -12.02 12.80 -8.78
C PRO A 375 -12.72 11.93 -9.84
N TRP A 376 -12.69 12.39 -11.08
CA TRP A 376 -12.94 11.54 -12.25
C TRP A 376 -11.80 10.54 -12.40
N ALA A 377 -12.13 9.26 -12.52
CA ALA A 377 -11.17 8.19 -12.77
C ALA A 377 -11.86 7.00 -13.43
N PRO A 378 -11.12 6.07 -14.08
CA PRO A 378 -11.70 4.79 -14.47
C PRO A 378 -12.16 3.98 -13.25
N ILE A 379 -13.08 3.05 -13.50
CA ILE A 379 -13.40 1.95 -12.59
C ILE A 379 -12.87 0.68 -13.27
N VAL A 380 -11.77 0.15 -12.76
CA VAL A 380 -10.97 -0.93 -13.36
C VAL A 380 -11.21 -2.22 -12.60
N ASN A 381 -11.65 -3.29 -13.26
CA ASN A 381 -11.73 -4.59 -12.63
C ASN A 381 -10.31 -5.12 -12.36
N MET A 382 -10.01 -5.47 -11.11
CA MET A 382 -8.64 -5.81 -10.71
C MET A 382 -8.16 -7.10 -11.37
N HIS A 383 -9.06 -8.09 -11.48
CA HIS A 383 -8.79 -9.40 -12.04
C HIS A 383 -8.61 -9.35 -13.57
N THR A 384 -9.50 -8.68 -14.30
CA THR A 384 -9.45 -8.64 -15.78
C THR A 384 -8.59 -7.50 -16.37
N GLN A 385 -8.30 -6.46 -15.58
CA GLN A 385 -7.66 -5.22 -16.04
C GLN A 385 -8.46 -4.53 -17.17
N HIS A 386 -9.79 -4.60 -17.08
CA HIS A 386 -10.74 -3.91 -17.96
C HIS A 386 -11.39 -2.73 -17.25
N CYS A 387 -11.64 -1.66 -17.98
CA CYS A 387 -12.32 -0.46 -17.54
C CYS A 387 -13.83 -0.55 -17.81
N LEU A 388 -14.61 0.05 -16.90
CA LEU A 388 -16.04 0.25 -17.03
C LEU A 388 -16.38 1.26 -18.15
N ASN A 389 -17.23 0.87 -19.10
CA ASN A 389 -17.61 1.69 -20.26
C ASN A 389 -19.06 2.16 -20.19
N SER A 390 -19.26 3.48 -20.22
CA SER A 390 -20.55 4.10 -20.57
C SER A 390 -20.97 3.66 -21.97
N ALA A 391 -22.25 3.31 -22.11
CA ALA A 391 -22.86 2.89 -23.37
C ALA A 391 -23.98 3.87 -23.83
N GLY A 392 -24.27 4.90 -23.03
CA GLY A 392 -25.37 5.84 -23.22
C GLY A 392 -26.61 5.45 -22.42
N VAL A 393 -27.51 6.41 -22.23
CA VAL A 393 -28.70 6.24 -21.38
C VAL A 393 -29.60 5.10 -21.86
N ASN A 394 -30.13 4.35 -20.91
CA ASN A 394 -30.92 3.12 -21.06
C ASN A 394 -30.19 1.96 -21.75
N GLN A 395 -28.85 2.00 -21.87
CA GLN A 395 -28.06 0.88 -22.37
C GLN A 395 -27.43 0.08 -21.22
N ALA A 396 -27.13 -1.20 -21.49
CA ALA A 396 -26.36 -2.03 -20.58
C ALA A 396 -24.89 -1.58 -20.55
N VAL A 397 -24.35 -1.42 -19.35
CA VAL A 397 -22.96 -0.99 -19.13
C VAL A 397 -22.02 -2.17 -19.38
N SER A 398 -20.91 -1.91 -20.07
CA SER A 398 -19.96 -2.94 -20.51
C SER A 398 -18.56 -2.71 -19.94
N VAL A 399 -17.63 -3.62 -20.23
CA VAL A 399 -16.21 -3.50 -19.87
C VAL A 399 -15.32 -3.82 -21.07
N SER A 400 -14.17 -3.18 -21.17
CA SER A 400 -13.14 -3.46 -22.19
C SER A 400 -11.75 -3.05 -21.72
N GLY A 401 -10.71 -3.34 -22.50
CA GLY A 401 -9.37 -2.80 -22.25
C GLY A 401 -9.39 -1.29 -21.98
N CYS A 402 -8.72 -0.88 -20.90
CA CYS A 402 -8.61 0.51 -20.50
C CYS A 402 -7.89 1.37 -21.56
N VAL A 403 -8.39 2.58 -21.79
CA VAL A 403 -7.83 3.58 -22.70
C VAL A 403 -7.61 4.88 -21.93
N ALA A 404 -6.36 5.33 -21.85
CA ALA A 404 -5.99 6.53 -21.11
C ALA A 404 -6.77 7.77 -21.62
N GLY A 405 -7.41 8.49 -20.70
CA GLY A 405 -8.18 9.70 -21.02
C GLY A 405 -9.52 9.49 -21.74
N ALA A 406 -9.96 8.25 -21.99
CA ALA A 406 -11.24 7.99 -22.64
C ALA A 406 -12.41 8.46 -21.77
N SER A 407 -13.20 9.42 -22.26
CA SER A 407 -14.34 10.02 -21.54
C SER A 407 -15.41 9.00 -21.16
N HIS A 408 -15.76 8.09 -22.08
CA HIS A 408 -16.70 6.98 -21.84
C HIS A 408 -16.21 5.97 -20.78
N GLN A 409 -14.95 6.05 -20.34
CA GLN A 409 -14.40 5.27 -19.23
C GLN A 409 -14.23 6.10 -17.93
N GLN A 410 -14.62 7.39 -17.90
CA GLN A 410 -14.51 8.22 -16.70
C GLN A 410 -15.77 8.18 -15.84
N TRP A 411 -15.58 7.84 -14.56
CA TRP A 411 -16.63 7.76 -13.56
C TRP A 411 -16.20 8.48 -12.27
N ARG A 412 -17.19 8.93 -11.49
CA ARG A 412 -17.01 9.47 -10.14
C ARG A 412 -18.10 8.98 -9.20
N TYR A 413 -17.80 8.96 -7.91
CA TYR A 413 -18.80 8.69 -6.87
C TYR A 413 -19.39 10.00 -6.38
N ILE A 414 -20.71 10.16 -6.41
CA ILE A 414 -21.38 11.33 -5.82
C ILE A 414 -22.12 10.90 -4.55
N PRO A 415 -22.05 11.66 -3.44
CA PRO A 415 -22.82 11.35 -2.23
C PRO A 415 -24.31 11.22 -2.55
N SER A 416 -24.96 10.18 -2.03
CA SER A 416 -26.41 10.08 -2.05
C SER A 416 -27.02 10.89 -0.88
N THR A 417 -28.35 10.90 -0.76
CA THR A 417 -29.05 11.49 0.40
C THR A 417 -29.08 10.58 1.63
N VAL A 418 -28.37 9.44 1.60
CA VAL A 418 -28.30 8.48 2.71
C VAL A 418 -27.20 8.90 3.70
N SER A 419 -27.53 8.91 4.99
CA SER A 419 -26.60 9.22 6.08
C SER A 419 -25.41 8.24 6.12
N ALA A 420 -24.23 8.72 6.54
CA ALA A 420 -22.98 7.95 6.50
C ALA A 420 -22.98 6.59 7.22
N GLY A 421 -23.82 6.41 8.24
CA GLY A 421 -23.99 5.15 8.97
C GLY A 421 -25.00 4.16 8.37
N ASN A 422 -25.49 4.41 7.15
CA ASN A 422 -26.49 3.60 6.45
C ASN A 422 -26.01 3.17 5.06
N TRP A 423 -26.59 2.10 4.51
CA TRP A 423 -26.19 1.51 3.24
C TRP A 423 -26.70 2.32 2.04
N GLY A 424 -25.85 2.48 1.01
CA GLY A 424 -26.18 3.16 -0.24
C GLY A 424 -25.71 4.61 -0.30
N THR A 425 -24.55 4.93 0.28
CA THR A 425 -24.05 6.30 0.43
C THR A 425 -23.58 6.99 -0.87
N ALA A 426 -23.58 6.29 -2.01
CA ALA A 426 -23.12 6.83 -3.29
C ALA A 426 -24.08 6.58 -4.46
N LEU A 427 -24.05 7.46 -5.45
CA LEU A 427 -24.36 7.11 -6.85
C LEU A 427 -23.04 7.07 -7.65
N ILE A 428 -22.99 6.29 -8.72
CA ILE A 428 -21.81 6.20 -9.60
C ILE A 428 -22.14 6.91 -10.92
N GLN A 429 -21.58 8.09 -11.15
CA GLN A 429 -21.91 8.96 -12.29
C GLN A 429 -20.81 8.93 -13.36
N ASN A 430 -21.17 8.89 -14.64
CA ASN A 430 -20.26 8.99 -15.78
C ASN A 430 -20.06 10.45 -16.26
N SER A 431 -19.12 10.67 -17.17
CA SER A 431 -18.81 12.01 -17.72
C SER A 431 -19.99 12.72 -18.39
N ASN A 432 -21.03 11.98 -18.80
CA ASN A 432 -22.22 12.51 -19.47
C ASN A 432 -23.33 12.92 -18.49
N GLY A 433 -23.12 12.72 -17.19
CA GLY A 433 -24.06 13.07 -16.13
C GLY A 433 -25.06 11.96 -15.75
N ASN A 434 -24.97 10.79 -16.39
CA ASN A 434 -25.83 9.64 -16.11
C ASN A 434 -25.25 8.76 -15.00
N CYS A 435 -26.11 8.02 -14.29
CA CYS A 435 -25.75 7.17 -13.16
C CYS A 435 -25.87 5.68 -13.49
N LEU A 436 -25.04 4.86 -12.85
CA LEU A 436 -25.12 3.41 -12.88
C LEU A 436 -26.29 2.91 -12.03
N ALA A 437 -27.18 2.11 -12.62
CA ALA A 437 -28.24 1.38 -11.94
C ALA A 437 -28.01 -0.14 -12.02
N LEU A 438 -28.55 -0.91 -11.08
CA LEU A 438 -28.66 -2.37 -11.16
C LEU A 438 -30.14 -2.77 -11.26
N ARG A 439 -30.56 -3.28 -12.43
CA ARG A 439 -31.94 -3.72 -12.72
C ARG A 439 -31.94 -5.18 -13.13
N ASP A 440 -32.76 -6.01 -12.49
CA ASP A 440 -32.92 -7.44 -12.81
C ASP A 440 -31.58 -8.21 -12.96
N GLY A 441 -30.58 -7.82 -12.16
CA GLY A 441 -29.23 -8.39 -12.17
C GLY A 441 -28.29 -7.87 -13.25
N VAL A 442 -28.69 -6.87 -14.05
CA VAL A 442 -27.90 -6.24 -15.12
C VAL A 442 -27.59 -4.79 -14.77
N ALA A 443 -26.36 -4.34 -15.01
CA ALA A 443 -25.98 -2.95 -14.81
C ALA A 443 -26.38 -2.08 -16.02
N THR A 444 -27.14 -1.01 -15.79
CA THR A 444 -27.65 -0.09 -16.82
C THR A 444 -27.20 1.35 -16.54
N GLU A 445 -27.09 2.15 -17.59
CA GLU A 445 -26.86 3.59 -17.48
C GLU A 445 -28.21 4.32 -17.52
N GLU A 446 -28.53 5.12 -16.51
CA GLU A 446 -29.83 5.79 -16.35
C GLU A 446 -29.63 7.28 -15.96
N PHE A 447 -30.68 8.10 -16.07
CA PHE A 447 -30.63 9.46 -15.50
C PHE A 447 -30.50 9.38 -13.96
N CYS A 448 -29.61 10.19 -13.39
CA CYS A 448 -29.35 10.18 -11.95
C CYS A 448 -30.59 10.54 -11.11
N ASN A 449 -30.99 9.65 -10.22
CA ASN A 449 -32.07 9.82 -9.26
C ASN A 449 -31.64 9.31 -7.87
N SER A 450 -31.32 10.23 -6.96
CA SER A 450 -30.89 9.87 -5.59
C SER A 450 -31.97 9.24 -4.71
N ALA A 451 -33.24 9.25 -5.13
CA ALA A 451 -34.29 8.51 -4.45
C ALA A 451 -34.30 7.02 -4.84
N ASP A 452 -33.84 6.66 -6.04
CA ASP A 452 -33.92 5.30 -6.57
C ASP A 452 -32.96 4.35 -5.85
N ALA A 453 -33.47 3.21 -5.38
CA ALA A 453 -32.66 2.20 -4.71
C ALA A 453 -31.70 1.49 -5.67
N ALA A 454 -32.07 1.33 -6.95
CA ALA A 454 -31.22 0.64 -7.93
C ALA A 454 -29.95 1.42 -8.31
N GLN A 455 -29.95 2.75 -8.10
CA GLN A 455 -28.80 3.62 -8.36
C GLN A 455 -27.94 3.85 -7.12
N LYS A 456 -28.34 3.32 -5.95
CA LYS A 456 -27.59 3.43 -4.70
C LYS A 456 -26.55 2.33 -4.60
N TRP A 457 -25.31 2.76 -4.57
CA TRP A 457 -24.14 1.92 -4.43
C TRP A 457 -23.49 2.18 -3.08
N GLN A 458 -22.97 1.12 -2.51
CA GLN A 458 -22.05 1.14 -1.40
C GLN A 458 -20.65 0.78 -1.92
N PRO A 459 -19.84 1.78 -2.27
CA PRO A 459 -18.44 1.55 -2.57
C PRO A 459 -17.65 1.30 -1.28
N TRP A 460 -16.61 0.48 -1.38
CA TRP A 460 -15.90 -0.12 -0.25
C TRP A 460 -14.38 0.08 -0.35
N ASP A 461 -13.70 0.22 0.79
CA ASP A 461 -12.25 0.50 0.92
C ASP A 461 -11.38 -0.46 0.08
N PHE A 462 -11.70 -1.75 0.16
CA PHE A 462 -11.11 -2.85 -0.61
C PHE A 462 -11.81 -3.07 -1.96
N GLY A 463 -12.25 -2.01 -2.64
CA GLY A 463 -12.62 -2.03 -4.06
C GLY A 463 -13.92 -2.74 -4.43
N LYS A 464 -14.80 -3.07 -3.47
CA LYS A 464 -16.12 -3.64 -3.78
C LYS A 464 -17.09 -2.53 -4.17
N LEU A 465 -18.06 -2.89 -5.01
CA LEU A 465 -19.23 -2.07 -5.33
C LEU A 465 -20.46 -2.97 -5.13
N PHE A 466 -21.33 -2.66 -4.16
CA PHE A 466 -22.55 -3.44 -3.91
C PHE A 466 -23.76 -2.56 -3.66
N THR A 467 -24.97 -3.10 -3.85
CA THR A 467 -26.23 -2.38 -3.58
C THR A 467 -26.65 -2.53 -2.11
N ASN A 468 -27.70 -1.81 -1.72
CA ASN A 468 -28.28 -1.88 -0.37
C ASN A 468 -28.70 -3.30 0.06
N ASP A 469 -29.07 -4.16 -0.90
CA ASP A 469 -29.48 -5.54 -0.66
C ASP A 469 -28.29 -6.53 -0.59
N GLY A 470 -27.05 -6.01 -0.51
CA GLY A 470 -25.82 -6.82 -0.42
C GLY A 470 -25.38 -7.46 -1.73
N VAL A 471 -25.98 -7.08 -2.87
CA VAL A 471 -25.65 -7.61 -4.19
C VAL A 471 -24.44 -6.88 -4.76
N CYS A 472 -23.36 -7.61 -5.04
CA CYS A 472 -22.12 -7.02 -5.57
C CYS A 472 -22.11 -6.94 -7.10
N MET A 473 -21.40 -5.94 -7.64
CA MET A 473 -21.10 -5.80 -9.07
C MET A 473 -19.95 -6.72 -9.44
N VAL A 474 -20.22 -7.71 -10.28
CA VAL A 474 -19.25 -8.73 -10.71
C VAL A 474 -19.07 -8.67 -12.22
N GLN A 475 -17.83 -8.77 -12.70
CA GLN A 475 -17.55 -8.95 -14.12
C GLN A 475 -17.72 -10.43 -14.52
N SER A 476 -18.51 -10.67 -15.57
CA SER A 476 -18.63 -11.97 -16.24
C SER A 476 -18.42 -11.79 -17.75
N GLY A 477 -17.24 -12.18 -18.23
CA GLY A 477 -16.80 -11.87 -19.60
C GLY A 477 -16.77 -10.36 -19.84
N TYR A 478 -17.57 -9.88 -20.79
CA TYR A 478 -17.69 -8.47 -21.18
C TYR A 478 -18.86 -7.72 -20.49
N ARG A 479 -19.59 -8.40 -19.61
CA ARG A 479 -20.80 -7.87 -18.97
C ARG A 479 -20.59 -7.70 -17.48
N LEU A 480 -21.30 -6.74 -16.91
CA LEU A 480 -21.54 -6.67 -15.48
C LEU A 480 -22.81 -7.44 -15.13
N SER A 481 -22.76 -8.13 -14.00
CA SER A 481 -23.93 -8.77 -13.41
C SER A 481 -23.94 -8.63 -11.90
N ALA A 482 -25.12 -8.81 -11.32
CA ALA A 482 -25.27 -9.12 -9.90
C ALA A 482 -24.48 -10.38 -9.50
N GLY A 483 -23.84 -10.34 -8.34
CA GLY A 483 -23.25 -11.50 -7.68
C GLY A 483 -23.59 -11.53 -6.19
N ASN A 484 -23.46 -12.71 -5.59
CA ASN A 484 -23.53 -12.88 -4.13
C ASN A 484 -22.13 -12.74 -3.54
N CYS A 485 -21.96 -11.83 -2.60
CA CYS A 485 -20.71 -11.56 -1.90
C CYS A 485 -20.82 -11.69 -0.35
N ALA A 486 -21.88 -12.32 0.16
CA ALA A 486 -22.16 -12.40 1.60
C ALA A 486 -21.19 -13.31 2.38
N ASN A 487 -20.61 -14.33 1.73
CA ASN A 487 -19.72 -15.33 2.34
C ASN A 487 -18.31 -15.27 1.70
N GLY A 488 -17.69 -14.10 1.76
CA GLY A 488 -16.55 -13.75 0.93
C GLY A 488 -16.96 -13.51 -0.53
N TYR A 489 -16.01 -13.03 -1.34
CA TYR A 489 -16.28 -12.47 -2.66
C TYR A 489 -15.26 -12.93 -3.70
N PRO A 490 -15.68 -13.15 -4.97
CA PRO A 490 -14.77 -13.53 -6.05
C PRO A 490 -13.93 -12.34 -6.49
N GLU A 491 -12.73 -12.59 -7.05
CA GLU A 491 -11.85 -11.52 -7.53
C GLU A 491 -12.47 -10.66 -8.65
N THR A 492 -13.41 -11.23 -9.42
CA THR A 492 -14.17 -10.50 -10.43
C THR A 492 -15.15 -9.47 -9.85
N ALA A 493 -15.36 -9.44 -8.52
CA ALA A 493 -16.08 -8.40 -7.80
C ALA A 493 -15.20 -7.23 -7.34
N LEU A 494 -13.89 -7.26 -7.63
CA LEU A 494 -12.94 -6.24 -7.20
C LEU A 494 -12.67 -5.19 -8.27
N TRP A 495 -12.73 -3.93 -7.83
CA TRP A 495 -12.62 -2.73 -8.66
C TRP A 495 -11.62 -1.74 -8.05
N ALA A 496 -10.84 -1.07 -8.89
CA ALA A 496 -9.92 0.00 -8.50
C ALA A 496 -10.15 1.26 -9.32
N ARG A 497 -9.58 2.38 -8.86
CA ARG A 497 -9.67 3.68 -9.54
C ARG A 497 -8.55 3.93 -10.56
N GLU A 498 -7.62 2.99 -10.69
CA GLU A 498 -6.40 3.11 -11.52
C GLU A 498 -6.08 1.76 -12.17
N ILE A 499 -5.42 1.79 -13.33
CA ILE A 499 -5.05 0.56 -14.07
C ILE A 499 -3.85 -0.16 -13.42
N THR A 500 -2.85 0.59 -12.95
CA THR A 500 -1.73 0.04 -12.20
C THR A 500 -2.16 -0.12 -10.74
N THR A 501 -2.15 -1.35 -10.27
CA THR A 501 -2.64 -1.81 -8.95
C THR A 501 -1.59 -2.74 -8.36
N VAL A 502 -1.71 -3.21 -7.11
CA VAL A 502 -0.71 -4.16 -6.56
C VAL A 502 -0.52 -5.43 -7.41
N ASP A 503 -1.58 -6.00 -7.99
CA ASP A 503 -1.50 -7.22 -8.80
C ASP A 503 -0.89 -6.95 -10.19
N SER A 504 -1.18 -5.77 -10.75
CA SER A 504 -0.59 -5.26 -11.99
C SER A 504 0.72 -4.47 -11.77
N ASP A 505 1.22 -4.38 -10.53
CA ASP A 505 2.47 -3.67 -10.24
C ASP A 505 3.64 -4.46 -10.81
N MET A 506 4.15 -3.89 -11.88
CA MET A 506 5.27 -4.44 -12.61
C MET A 506 6.56 -4.40 -11.78
N ASN A 507 6.67 -3.55 -10.75
CA ASN A 507 7.89 -3.40 -9.95
C ASN A 507 8.02 -4.45 -8.81
N SER A 508 7.02 -5.32 -8.66
CA SER A 508 6.99 -6.38 -7.65
C SER A 508 7.26 -7.76 -8.27
N GLU A 509 8.22 -8.48 -7.69
CA GLU A 509 8.55 -9.88 -8.00
C GLU A 509 8.01 -10.80 -6.89
N VAL A 510 7.76 -12.08 -7.20
CA VAL A 510 7.28 -13.08 -6.22
C VAL A 510 8.27 -14.23 -5.97
N ALA A 511 9.36 -14.28 -6.74
CA ALA A 511 10.38 -15.33 -6.65
C ALA A 511 11.71 -14.86 -7.27
N LEU A 512 12.81 -15.47 -6.80
CA LEU A 512 14.04 -15.66 -7.57
C LEU A 512 14.03 -17.08 -8.16
N VAL A 513 14.75 -17.29 -9.26
CA VAL A 513 14.89 -18.60 -9.91
C VAL A 513 16.36 -18.83 -10.26
N GLY A 514 16.89 -20.01 -9.92
CA GLY A 514 18.27 -20.41 -10.20
C GLY A 514 18.65 -21.72 -9.52
N ASP A 515 19.68 -22.41 -10.01
CA ASP A 515 20.16 -23.67 -9.44
C ASP A 515 21.01 -23.47 -8.19
N VAL A 516 20.33 -23.25 -7.07
CA VAL A 516 20.95 -23.20 -5.73
C VAL A 516 21.48 -24.56 -5.26
N SER A 517 21.24 -25.65 -5.98
CA SER A 517 21.70 -27.00 -5.61
C SER A 517 22.96 -27.48 -6.33
N GLY A 518 23.28 -26.93 -7.49
CA GLY A 518 24.31 -27.47 -8.40
C GLY A 518 23.89 -28.79 -9.06
N ALA A 519 22.59 -29.00 -9.25
CA ALA A 519 22.00 -30.23 -9.79
C ALA A 519 21.67 -30.16 -11.30
N GLY A 520 22.03 -29.08 -11.98
CA GLY A 520 21.63 -28.78 -13.36
C GLY A 520 20.13 -28.48 -13.51
N THR A 521 19.48 -27.97 -12.47
CA THR A 521 18.03 -27.65 -12.47
C THR A 521 17.73 -26.51 -11.51
N ASP A 522 17.18 -25.43 -12.06
CA ASP A 522 16.76 -24.27 -11.29
C ASP A 522 15.67 -24.60 -10.25
N LYS A 523 15.72 -23.88 -9.12
CA LYS A 523 14.69 -23.89 -8.07
C LYS A 523 14.07 -22.51 -7.93
N ILE A 524 12.91 -22.44 -7.28
CA ILE A 524 12.36 -21.17 -6.79
C ILE A 524 13.01 -20.86 -5.44
N VAL A 525 13.48 -19.63 -5.27
CA VAL A 525 13.94 -19.07 -3.99
C VAL A 525 13.00 -17.93 -3.60
N GLN A 526 12.46 -17.99 -2.39
CA GLN A 526 11.49 -17.04 -1.86
C GLN A 526 12.07 -16.35 -0.63
N ILE A 527 12.04 -15.02 -0.65
CA ILE A 527 12.37 -14.20 0.52
C ILE A 527 11.06 -14.00 1.29
N TYR A 528 11.00 -14.54 2.49
CA TYR A 528 9.84 -14.39 3.37
C TYR A 528 10.12 -13.32 4.42
N ARG A 529 9.23 -12.33 4.51
CA ARG A 529 9.25 -11.34 5.57
C ARG A 529 8.79 -12.00 6.86
N ARG A 530 9.53 -11.85 7.95
CA ARG A 530 9.11 -12.38 9.24
C ARG A 530 7.96 -11.56 9.85
N ASN A 531 7.16 -12.22 10.68
CA ASN A 531 6.02 -11.64 11.39
C ASN A 531 6.36 -11.17 12.82
N ASP A 532 7.52 -11.55 13.35
CA ASP A 532 8.01 -11.22 14.70
C ASP A 532 9.02 -10.04 14.71
N GLY A 533 9.27 -9.44 13.55
CA GLY A 533 10.19 -8.32 13.37
C GLY A 533 10.58 -8.13 11.91
N PRO A 534 11.45 -7.15 11.59
CA PRO A 534 11.80 -6.79 10.22
C PRO A 534 12.76 -7.78 9.52
N GLY A 535 13.12 -8.88 10.18
CA GLY A 535 14.05 -9.89 9.66
C GLY A 535 13.53 -10.67 8.45
N ILE A 536 14.40 -11.52 7.90
CA ILE A 536 14.15 -12.28 6.67
C ILE A 536 14.38 -13.77 6.90
N ASP A 537 13.48 -14.60 6.36
CA ASP A 537 13.73 -16.03 6.17
C ASP A 537 13.87 -16.29 4.67
N VAL A 538 14.73 -17.23 4.28
CA VAL A 538 14.87 -17.65 2.87
C VAL A 538 14.40 -19.07 2.74
N TRP A 539 13.49 -19.30 1.79
CA TRP A 539 12.92 -20.60 1.49
C TRP A 539 13.25 -21.02 0.06
N VAL A 540 13.45 -22.31 -0.14
CA VAL A 540 13.74 -22.91 -1.44
C VAL A 540 12.70 -23.98 -1.76
N SER A 541 12.10 -23.85 -2.94
CA SER A 541 10.99 -24.66 -3.43
C SER A 541 11.44 -25.57 -4.59
N ASN A 542 11.20 -26.88 -4.45
CA ASN A 542 11.53 -27.88 -5.46
C ASN A 542 10.47 -27.98 -6.57
N LEU A 543 10.92 -27.99 -7.83
CA LEU A 543 10.05 -28.05 -9.02
C LEU A 543 9.88 -29.49 -9.55
N SER A 544 9.15 -30.29 -8.78
CA SER A 544 8.79 -31.68 -9.14
C SER A 544 7.59 -31.70 -10.09
N ALA A 545 7.82 -32.11 -11.34
CA ALA A 545 6.77 -32.16 -12.36
C ALA A 545 5.67 -33.16 -12.00
N GLY A 546 4.41 -32.75 -12.16
CA GLY A 546 3.23 -33.55 -11.82
C GLY A 546 2.83 -33.49 -10.34
N SER A 547 3.58 -32.77 -9.49
CA SER A 547 3.22 -32.62 -8.07
C SER A 547 1.93 -31.80 -7.89
N SER A 548 1.14 -32.16 -6.88
CA SER A 548 0.02 -31.35 -6.39
C SER A 548 0.48 -30.26 -5.42
N THR A 549 1.58 -30.47 -4.70
CA THR A 549 2.13 -29.58 -3.67
C THR A 549 3.55 -29.12 -4.00
N LEU A 550 3.86 -27.86 -3.71
CA LEU A 550 5.18 -27.28 -3.88
C LEU A 550 6.02 -27.52 -2.61
N SER A 551 6.89 -28.52 -2.64
CA SER A 551 7.79 -28.84 -1.52
C SER A 551 8.77 -27.71 -1.27
N SER A 552 8.64 -27.04 -0.12
CA SER A 552 9.42 -25.87 0.29
C SER A 552 10.22 -26.18 1.56
N ALA A 553 11.47 -25.73 1.64
CA ALA A 553 12.32 -25.87 2.83
C ALA A 553 12.98 -24.53 3.19
N LYS A 554 13.05 -24.18 4.48
CA LYS A 554 13.78 -23.01 4.95
C LYS A 554 15.28 -23.27 4.86
N TRP A 555 16.00 -22.42 4.13
CA TRP A 555 17.44 -22.53 3.89
C TRP A 555 18.25 -21.47 4.66
N TYR A 556 17.60 -20.40 5.11
CA TYR A 556 18.17 -19.39 6.01
C TYR A 556 17.10 -18.84 6.95
N GLU A 557 17.50 -18.55 8.18
CA GLU A 557 16.68 -17.89 9.21
C GLU A 557 17.43 -16.67 9.73
N GLY A 558 16.93 -15.48 9.41
CA GLY A 558 17.54 -14.19 9.70
C GLY A 558 16.65 -13.33 10.59
N ALA A 559 16.39 -13.82 11.81
CA ALA A 559 15.62 -13.09 12.80
C ALA A 559 16.30 -11.76 13.18
N VAL A 560 15.54 -10.66 13.17
CA VAL A 560 15.93 -9.36 13.70
C VAL A 560 14.92 -9.01 14.78
N GLN A 561 15.37 -8.94 16.04
CA GLN A 561 14.50 -8.72 17.19
C GLN A 561 13.93 -7.30 17.17
N PHE A 562 12.61 -7.18 17.26
CA PHE A 562 11.92 -5.90 17.39
C PHE A 562 11.68 -5.57 18.87
N ASP A 563 12.25 -4.45 19.34
CA ASP A 563 11.91 -3.88 20.64
C ASP A 563 10.94 -2.69 20.45
N PRO A 564 9.66 -2.81 20.86
CA PRO A 564 8.67 -1.73 20.73
C PRO A 564 8.89 -0.55 21.68
N TYR A 565 9.75 -0.68 22.69
CA TYR A 565 10.07 0.36 23.67
C TYR A 565 11.40 1.07 23.37
N ALA A 566 12.21 0.53 22.45
CA ALA A 566 13.41 1.19 21.98
C ALA A 566 13.09 2.51 21.25
N THR A 567 13.93 3.52 21.48
CA THR A 567 13.83 4.83 20.83
C THR A 567 14.62 4.89 19.52
N GLY A 568 15.64 4.04 19.34
CA GLY A 568 16.39 3.90 18.09
C GLY A 568 15.67 3.00 17.07
N PRO A 569 16.02 3.09 15.78
CA PRO A 569 15.49 2.18 14.75
C PRO A 569 16.03 0.75 14.94
N THR A 570 15.22 -0.25 14.60
CA THR A 570 15.53 -1.68 14.71
C THR A 570 16.67 -2.08 13.76
N CYS A 571 16.67 -1.50 12.57
CA CYS A 571 17.55 -1.89 11.46
C CYS A 571 18.83 -1.05 11.48
N GLN A 572 19.87 -1.58 12.13
CA GLN A 572 21.18 -0.96 12.23
C GLN A 572 22.33 -1.95 12.03
N GLY A 573 23.52 -1.41 11.74
CA GLY A 573 24.78 -2.15 11.72
C GLY A 573 24.85 -3.20 10.60
N ASN A 574 24.64 -4.47 10.95
CA ASN A 574 24.71 -5.61 10.04
C ASN A 574 23.35 -6.37 9.97
N ALA A 575 22.27 -5.80 10.50
CA ALA A 575 20.94 -6.41 10.44
C ALA A 575 20.41 -6.45 9.00
N LEU A 576 19.93 -7.61 8.55
CA LEU A 576 19.31 -7.77 7.24
C LEU A 576 17.79 -7.61 7.36
N CYS A 577 17.32 -6.38 7.20
CA CYS A 577 15.89 -6.06 7.26
C CYS A 577 15.22 -6.10 5.88
N PHE A 578 14.02 -6.66 5.81
CA PHE A 578 13.31 -6.95 4.55
C PHE A 578 13.10 -5.71 3.67
N ASP A 579 12.51 -4.63 4.21
CA ASP A 579 12.22 -3.43 3.41
C ASP A 579 13.51 -2.73 2.94
N GLN A 580 14.57 -2.82 3.74
CA GLN A 580 15.89 -2.26 3.45
C GLN A 580 16.81 -3.19 2.64
N SER A 581 16.27 -4.27 2.07
CA SER A 581 17.03 -5.27 1.30
C SER A 581 16.54 -5.42 -0.15
N ARG A 582 17.50 -5.66 -1.06
CA ARG A 582 17.31 -6.26 -2.38
C ARG A 582 18.09 -7.55 -2.47
N PHE A 583 17.74 -8.40 -3.44
CA PHE A 583 18.28 -9.74 -3.53
C PHE A 583 18.61 -10.12 -4.97
N LEU A 584 19.81 -10.67 -5.16
CA LEU A 584 20.28 -11.27 -6.40
C LEU A 584 20.59 -12.74 -6.17
N LEU A 585 20.42 -13.56 -7.20
CA LEU A 585 20.74 -14.99 -7.18
C LEU A 585 21.67 -15.30 -8.36
N ALA A 586 22.90 -15.71 -8.08
CA ALA A 586 23.91 -16.04 -9.09
C ALA A 586 25.04 -16.87 -8.46
N ASP A 587 25.77 -17.66 -9.25
CA ASP A 587 26.93 -18.43 -8.78
C ASP A 587 28.16 -17.54 -8.54
N PHE A 588 28.09 -16.67 -7.52
CA PHE A 588 29.10 -15.64 -7.23
C PHE A 588 30.48 -16.21 -6.90
N ASN A 589 30.59 -17.48 -6.49
CA ASN A 589 31.86 -18.11 -6.14
C ASN A 589 32.42 -19.01 -7.26
N GLY A 590 31.60 -19.45 -8.22
CA GLY A 590 31.97 -20.30 -9.35
C GLY A 590 31.99 -21.80 -9.05
N ASP A 591 31.27 -22.27 -8.01
CA ASP A 591 31.23 -23.68 -7.61
C ASP A 591 30.08 -24.49 -8.25
N GLY A 592 29.31 -23.85 -9.14
CA GLY A 592 28.17 -24.42 -9.83
C GLY A 592 26.83 -24.24 -9.11
N LYS A 593 26.79 -23.58 -7.95
CA LYS A 593 25.56 -23.31 -7.19
C LYS A 593 25.25 -21.82 -7.15
N ALA A 594 24.00 -21.45 -7.39
CA ALA A 594 23.59 -20.07 -7.22
C ALA A 594 23.57 -19.66 -5.74
N ASP A 595 24.41 -18.68 -5.40
CA ASP A 595 24.49 -18.01 -4.10
C ASP A 595 23.44 -16.89 -4.00
N LEU A 596 22.99 -16.60 -2.78
CA LEU A 596 22.09 -15.47 -2.52
C LEU A 596 22.89 -14.25 -2.07
N MET A 597 22.78 -13.15 -2.81
CA MET A 597 23.31 -11.85 -2.37
C MET A 597 22.18 -10.97 -1.83
N VAL A 598 22.36 -10.46 -0.61
CA VAL A 598 21.50 -9.45 0.01
C VAL A 598 22.20 -8.09 -0.08
N ILE A 599 21.52 -7.13 -0.67
CA ILE A 599 22.01 -5.77 -0.92
C ILE A 599 21.22 -4.83 -0.01
N SER A 600 21.90 -4.16 0.93
CA SER A 600 21.22 -3.35 1.96
C SER A 600 21.82 -1.95 2.12
N THR A 601 21.03 -1.03 2.66
CA THR A 601 21.57 0.27 3.14
C THR A 601 22.50 0.06 4.33
N ARG A 602 23.66 0.75 4.34
CA ARG A 602 24.64 0.71 5.44
C ARG A 602 25.64 1.84 5.30
N GLN A 603 25.92 2.57 6.39
CA GLN A 603 26.93 3.65 6.43
C GLN A 603 26.74 4.68 5.29
N ASP A 604 25.48 5.09 5.07
CA ASP A 604 25.01 5.98 3.99
C ASP A 604 25.26 5.50 2.54
N GLY A 605 25.95 4.36 2.36
CA GLY A 605 26.15 3.68 1.09
C GLY A 605 25.34 2.38 0.97
N THR A 606 25.84 1.47 0.14
CA THR A 606 25.26 0.14 -0.10
C THR A 606 26.23 -0.95 0.35
N ALA A 607 25.74 -1.92 1.11
CA ALA A 607 26.44 -3.13 1.50
C ALA A 607 25.97 -4.34 0.67
N PHE A 608 26.92 -5.19 0.28
CA PHE A 608 26.69 -6.39 -0.51
C PHE A 608 27.09 -7.61 0.32
N TRP A 609 26.10 -8.33 0.84
CA TRP A 609 26.28 -9.52 1.66
C TRP A 609 26.02 -10.77 0.83
N VAL A 610 26.90 -11.76 0.85
CA VAL A 610 26.65 -13.06 0.18
C VAL A 610 26.42 -14.14 1.22
N LEU A 611 25.35 -14.89 1.03
CA LEU A 611 25.04 -16.13 1.73
C LEU A 611 25.32 -17.28 0.75
N THR A 612 26.47 -17.92 0.92
CA THR A 612 26.91 -18.98 0.00
C THR A 612 26.06 -20.24 0.15
N SER A 613 25.62 -20.82 -0.97
CA SER A 613 24.85 -22.05 -0.99
C SER A 613 25.70 -23.27 -0.65
N THR A 614 25.21 -24.12 0.25
CA THR A 614 25.76 -25.44 0.53
C THR A 614 25.15 -26.54 -0.36
N GLY A 615 24.16 -26.20 -1.19
CA GLY A 615 23.33 -27.13 -1.96
C GLY A 615 22.11 -27.67 -1.20
N SER A 616 22.03 -27.44 0.12
CA SER A 616 20.88 -27.82 0.98
C SER A 616 20.48 -26.73 1.99
N GLY A 617 21.16 -25.59 1.97
CA GLY A 617 20.97 -24.45 2.86
C GLY A 617 21.86 -23.28 2.43
N PHE A 618 21.67 -22.11 3.04
CA PHE A 618 22.52 -20.94 2.83
C PHE A 618 23.38 -20.67 4.06
N SER A 619 24.63 -20.30 3.82
CA SER A 619 25.59 -19.92 4.87
C SER A 619 25.25 -18.57 5.51
N ALA A 620 25.85 -18.27 6.67
CA ALA A 620 25.73 -16.94 7.27
C ALA A 620 26.24 -15.83 6.32
N PRO A 621 25.63 -14.63 6.33
CA PRO A 621 25.98 -13.54 5.42
C PRO A 621 27.41 -13.03 5.63
N VAL A 622 28.19 -12.94 4.54
CA VAL A 622 29.55 -12.37 4.52
C VAL A 622 29.54 -11.07 3.71
N LEU A 623 30.08 -9.99 4.26
CA LEU A 623 30.19 -8.71 3.55
C LEU A 623 31.29 -8.76 2.47
N TRP A 624 30.91 -8.71 1.20
CA TRP A 624 31.83 -8.71 0.06
C TRP A 624 32.22 -7.30 -0.40
N ALA A 625 31.35 -6.32 -0.20
CA ALA A 625 31.63 -4.91 -0.50
C ALA A 625 30.76 -3.95 0.32
N GLN A 626 31.31 -2.75 0.55
CA GLN A 626 30.64 -1.58 1.11
C GLN A 626 31.00 -0.39 0.22
N THR A 627 30.01 0.30 -0.34
CA THR A 627 30.22 1.52 -1.13
C THR A 627 30.12 2.78 -0.25
N SER A 628 30.57 3.92 -0.78
CA SER A 628 30.30 5.25 -0.22
C SER A 628 28.87 5.71 -0.53
N SER A 629 28.45 6.83 0.07
CA SER A 629 27.18 7.52 -0.22
C SER A 629 27.03 8.01 -1.67
N THR A 630 28.10 8.03 -2.46
CA THR A 630 28.04 8.18 -3.93
C THR A 630 27.23 7.06 -4.59
N TYR A 631 27.11 5.91 -3.93
CA TYR A 631 26.32 4.76 -4.31
C TYR A 631 25.37 4.37 -3.18
N ALA A 632 24.67 5.38 -2.64
CA ALA A 632 23.60 5.21 -1.67
C ALA A 632 22.47 4.32 -2.23
N TYR A 633 21.99 3.40 -1.42
CA TYR A 633 20.99 2.39 -1.80
C TYR A 633 19.72 2.98 -2.45
N ASP A 634 19.23 4.11 -1.95
CA ASP A 634 18.00 4.74 -2.45
C ASP A 634 18.16 5.35 -3.88
N LEU A 635 19.39 5.59 -4.36
CA LEU A 635 19.66 6.08 -5.73
C LEU A 635 19.68 4.95 -6.79
N ALA A 636 19.73 3.69 -6.35
CA ALA A 636 19.88 2.54 -7.24
C ALA A 636 18.54 2.16 -7.89
N HIS A 637 18.33 2.59 -9.13
CA HIS A 637 17.21 2.17 -9.96
C HIS A 637 17.04 0.65 -9.97
N GLN A 638 18.12 -0.10 -10.22
CA GLN A 638 18.12 -1.57 -10.24
C GLN A 638 19.51 -2.12 -9.94
N TYR A 639 19.56 -3.32 -9.33
CA TYR A 639 20.76 -4.16 -9.26
C TYR A 639 20.63 -5.36 -10.19
N LEU A 640 21.76 -5.81 -10.78
CA LEU A 640 21.83 -7.00 -11.62
C LEU A 640 23.08 -7.82 -11.30
N ALA A 641 23.00 -9.13 -11.48
CA ALA A 641 24.15 -10.02 -11.50
C ALA A 641 24.40 -10.57 -12.92
N GLY A 642 25.65 -10.83 -13.28
CA GLY A 642 25.99 -11.47 -14.55
C GLY A 642 27.47 -11.46 -14.84
N ASP A 643 27.96 -12.45 -15.56
CA ASP A 643 29.34 -12.57 -16.04
C ASP A 643 29.63 -11.48 -17.10
N PHE A 644 29.85 -10.24 -16.65
CA PHE A 644 29.95 -9.08 -17.53
C PHE A 644 31.38 -8.94 -18.08
N ASP A 645 32.41 -9.27 -17.31
CA ASP A 645 33.79 -9.26 -17.80
C ASP A 645 34.17 -10.52 -18.63
N GLY A 646 33.53 -11.66 -18.35
CA GLY A 646 33.75 -12.93 -19.05
C GLY A 646 34.70 -13.91 -18.34
N ASP A 647 35.04 -13.69 -17.06
CA ASP A 647 35.86 -14.61 -16.27
C ASP A 647 35.09 -15.87 -15.80
N GLY A 648 33.76 -15.88 -15.97
CA GLY A 648 32.88 -16.97 -15.57
C GLY A 648 32.25 -16.82 -14.19
N LYS A 649 32.54 -15.72 -13.47
CA LYS A 649 31.93 -15.38 -12.18
C LYS A 649 31.02 -14.17 -12.34
N PRO A 650 29.79 -14.20 -11.80
CA PRO A 650 28.88 -13.09 -11.86
C PRO A 650 29.42 -11.81 -11.20
N ASP A 651 29.55 -10.80 -12.07
CA ASP A 651 29.40 -9.35 -11.89
C ASP A 651 28.30 -8.92 -10.91
N VAL A 652 28.44 -7.74 -10.29
CA VAL A 652 27.29 -6.96 -9.81
C VAL A 652 27.25 -5.60 -10.49
N MET A 653 26.15 -5.28 -11.15
CA MET A 653 25.91 -3.95 -11.71
C MET A 653 24.88 -3.19 -10.87
N ILE A 654 25.17 -1.94 -10.56
CA ILE A 654 24.20 -0.96 -10.08
C ILE A 654 23.81 -0.04 -11.25
N ALA A 655 22.52 0.01 -11.57
CA ALA A 655 21.95 1.05 -12.40
C ALA A 655 21.47 2.20 -11.50
N HIS A 656 22.07 3.39 -11.61
CA HIS A 656 21.60 4.60 -10.93
C HIS A 656 20.72 5.44 -11.85
N THR A 657 19.70 6.10 -11.30
CA THR A 657 18.97 7.15 -12.02
C THR A 657 19.88 8.36 -12.28
N ARG A 658 19.68 9.02 -13.42
CA ARG A 658 20.34 10.29 -13.78
C ARG A 658 19.34 11.44 -13.78
N GLY A 659 19.82 12.65 -13.54
CA GLY A 659 19.00 13.87 -13.59
C GLY A 659 18.52 14.27 -14.99
N ASP A 660 19.06 13.67 -16.06
CA ASP A 660 18.79 13.98 -17.46
C ASP A 660 17.90 12.93 -18.18
N SER A 661 17.22 12.05 -17.43
CA SER A 661 16.41 10.92 -17.95
C SER A 661 17.25 9.86 -18.68
N GLY A 662 17.95 9.07 -17.86
CA GLY A 662 18.78 7.95 -18.29
C GLY A 662 19.32 7.20 -17.06
N LEU A 663 20.14 6.17 -17.30
CA LEU A 663 20.74 5.38 -16.23
C LEU A 663 22.27 5.37 -16.33
N ASN A 664 22.97 5.40 -15.19
CA ASN A 664 24.41 5.10 -15.13
C ASN A 664 24.61 3.64 -14.72
N PHE A 665 25.37 2.90 -15.52
CA PHE A 665 25.68 1.49 -15.28
C PHE A 665 27.06 1.36 -14.63
N TRP A 666 27.06 1.14 -13.31
CA TRP A 666 28.27 0.96 -12.51
C TRP A 666 28.49 -0.52 -12.20
N VAL A 667 29.60 -1.11 -12.63
CA VAL A 667 29.92 -2.52 -12.37
C VAL A 667 30.95 -2.63 -11.25
N LEU A 668 30.68 -3.53 -10.30
CA LEU A 668 31.59 -3.96 -9.25
C LEU A 668 32.08 -5.36 -9.64
N SER A 669 33.25 -5.44 -10.28
CA SER A 669 33.76 -6.71 -10.79
C SER A 669 34.07 -7.71 -9.68
N ASN A 670 33.82 -9.00 -9.94
CA ASN A 670 33.99 -10.05 -8.95
C ASN A 670 35.43 -10.57 -8.93
N THR A 671 36.20 -10.18 -7.91
CA THR A 671 37.63 -10.52 -7.84
C THR A 671 37.93 -11.98 -7.48
N GLY A 672 36.90 -12.84 -7.40
CA GLY A 672 37.04 -14.28 -7.20
C GLY A 672 37.57 -14.70 -5.82
N SER A 673 37.60 -13.78 -4.85
CA SER A 673 38.12 -13.98 -3.49
C SER A 673 37.14 -13.50 -2.42
N ALA A 674 35.85 -13.85 -2.59
CA ALA A 674 34.73 -13.39 -1.73
C ALA A 674 34.67 -11.85 -1.56
N LYS A 675 34.92 -11.12 -2.66
CA LYS A 675 35.06 -9.66 -2.68
C LYS A 675 34.73 -9.07 -4.04
N LEU A 676 33.95 -7.99 -4.05
CA LEU A 676 33.73 -7.17 -5.25
C LEU A 676 34.72 -5.99 -5.29
N ALA A 677 35.04 -5.54 -6.50
CA ALA A 677 35.83 -4.34 -6.75
C ALA A 677 35.04 -3.05 -6.42
N ALA A 678 35.72 -1.90 -6.43
CA ALA A 678 35.05 -0.61 -6.36
C ALA A 678 34.21 -0.39 -7.65
N PRO A 679 33.06 0.30 -7.59
CA PRO A 679 32.22 0.49 -8.76
C PRO A 679 32.92 1.30 -9.86
N ALA A 680 32.93 0.78 -11.08
CA ALA A 680 33.44 1.43 -12.28
C ALA A 680 32.29 1.76 -13.24
N LEU A 681 32.27 2.97 -13.82
CA LEU A 681 31.26 3.36 -14.80
C LEU A 681 31.52 2.66 -16.14
N TRP A 682 30.62 1.76 -16.54
CA TRP A 682 30.72 0.99 -17.77
C TRP A 682 29.87 1.58 -18.91
N ALA A 683 28.78 2.29 -18.60
CA ALA A 683 28.02 3.06 -19.58
C ALA A 683 27.18 4.19 -18.96
N GLU A 684 27.02 5.27 -19.73
CA GLU A 684 25.95 6.25 -19.55
C GLU A 684 24.81 5.88 -20.51
N ALA A 685 23.80 5.16 -20.02
CA ALA A 685 22.65 4.71 -20.80
C ALA A 685 21.63 5.86 -20.98
N THR A 686 22.01 6.84 -21.79
CA THR A 686 21.22 8.03 -22.11
C THR A 686 19.92 7.69 -22.84
N GLY A 687 18.83 8.37 -22.50
CA GLY A 687 17.54 8.23 -23.19
C GLY A 687 16.74 6.98 -22.83
N LEU A 688 17.22 6.14 -21.89
CA LEU A 688 16.37 5.18 -21.18
C LEU A 688 15.39 5.92 -20.27
N GLN A 689 14.16 5.44 -20.19
CA GLN A 689 13.15 5.98 -19.29
C GLN A 689 13.42 5.53 -17.85
N ASN A 690 13.06 6.35 -16.87
CA ASN A 690 13.22 6.05 -15.43
C ASN A 690 12.35 4.87 -14.94
N ASN A 691 11.58 4.20 -15.81
CA ASN A 691 10.84 2.97 -15.52
C ASN A 691 11.42 1.73 -16.23
N ALA A 692 12.62 1.83 -16.81
CA ALA A 692 13.24 0.76 -17.58
C ALA A 692 13.52 -0.49 -16.74
N ARG A 693 13.23 -1.66 -17.31
CA ARG A 693 13.51 -2.97 -16.72
C ARG A 693 14.79 -3.50 -17.33
N LEU A 694 15.79 -3.74 -16.50
CA LEU A 694 17.05 -4.28 -16.97
C LEU A 694 17.10 -5.79 -16.72
N PHE A 695 17.67 -6.51 -17.67
CA PHE A 695 17.95 -7.95 -17.57
C PHE A 695 19.40 -8.20 -17.99
N SER A 696 20.11 -9.01 -17.22
CA SER A 696 21.45 -9.50 -17.52
C SER A 696 21.33 -10.82 -18.26
N ALA A 697 21.91 -10.93 -19.44
CA ALA A 697 21.82 -12.15 -20.25
C ALA A 697 22.88 -12.18 -21.37
N ARG A 698 23.06 -13.33 -22.03
CA ARG A 698 23.90 -13.43 -23.24
C ARG A 698 23.20 -12.79 -24.44
N VAL A 699 23.55 -11.53 -24.71
CA VAL A 699 22.92 -10.70 -25.75
C VAL A 699 23.54 -10.95 -27.14
N ASP A 700 24.81 -11.33 -27.20
CA ASP A 700 25.55 -11.63 -28.42
C ASP A 700 26.35 -12.95 -28.30
N GLY A 701 27.13 -13.27 -29.33
CA GLY A 701 27.99 -14.46 -29.37
C GLY A 701 29.30 -14.36 -28.57
N SER A 702 29.55 -13.29 -27.80
CA SER A 702 30.83 -13.08 -27.10
C SER A 702 31.06 -14.01 -25.91
N GLY A 703 29.99 -14.65 -25.40
CA GLY A 703 30.00 -15.43 -24.17
C GLY A 703 29.73 -14.62 -22.91
N ARG A 704 30.05 -13.31 -22.92
CA ARG A 704 29.77 -12.37 -21.83
C ARG A 704 28.27 -12.07 -21.74
N HIS A 705 27.86 -11.62 -20.56
CA HIS A 705 26.56 -11.02 -20.35
C HIS A 705 26.57 -9.56 -20.83
N GLY A 706 25.48 -9.15 -21.48
CA GLY A 706 25.13 -7.77 -21.73
C GLY A 706 23.87 -7.40 -20.95
N VAL A 707 23.37 -6.19 -21.17
CA VAL A 707 22.14 -5.68 -20.56
C VAL A 707 21.07 -5.52 -21.62
N ILE A 708 19.91 -6.12 -21.41
CA ILE A 708 18.67 -5.82 -22.16
C ILE A 708 17.83 -4.88 -21.30
N ALA A 709 17.52 -3.70 -21.83
CA ALA A 709 16.63 -2.73 -21.19
C ALA A 709 15.26 -2.73 -21.88
N VAL A 710 14.17 -2.83 -21.12
CA VAL A 710 12.80 -2.78 -21.64
C VAL A 710 12.01 -1.68 -20.95
N ASP A 711 11.58 -0.67 -21.72
CA ASP A 711 10.92 0.53 -21.20
C ASP A 711 9.76 1.03 -22.08
N ALA A 712 9.13 2.14 -21.67
CA ALA A 712 7.90 2.63 -22.28
C ALA A 712 8.14 3.91 -23.11
N LEU A 713 8.22 3.79 -24.44
CA LEU A 713 8.38 4.92 -25.35
C LEU A 713 7.56 4.72 -26.63
N GLY A 714 6.33 5.26 -26.65
CA GLY A 714 5.39 5.07 -27.77
C GLY A 714 4.92 3.62 -27.96
N GLY A 715 5.11 2.78 -26.94
CA GLY A 715 4.98 1.32 -26.96
C GLY A 715 5.97 0.70 -25.96
N LEU A 716 6.15 -0.62 -26.00
CA LEU A 716 7.33 -1.24 -25.40
C LEU A 716 8.54 -1.02 -26.31
N ARG A 717 9.64 -0.51 -25.76
CA ARG A 717 10.94 -0.43 -26.42
C ARG A 717 11.90 -1.42 -25.76
N ILE A 718 12.65 -2.16 -26.58
CA ILE A 718 13.72 -3.07 -26.18
C ILE A 718 15.04 -2.51 -26.70
N SER A 719 15.97 -2.21 -25.81
CA SER A 719 17.31 -1.72 -26.11
C SER A 719 18.36 -2.70 -25.57
N SER A 720 19.52 -2.77 -26.22
CA SER A 720 20.61 -3.68 -25.84
C SER A 720 21.91 -2.93 -25.59
N PHE A 721 22.69 -3.41 -24.63
CA PHE A 721 24.02 -2.93 -24.31
C PHE A 721 24.97 -4.14 -24.24
N LEU A 722 25.92 -4.23 -25.17
CA LEU A 722 26.85 -5.35 -25.31
C LEU A 722 28.10 -5.13 -24.45
N SER A 723 28.57 -6.16 -23.74
CA SER A 723 29.80 -6.03 -22.93
C SER A 723 31.06 -6.19 -23.78
N THR A 724 32.00 -5.26 -23.62
CA THR A 724 33.38 -5.38 -24.13
C THR A 724 34.29 -6.18 -23.19
N GLY A 725 33.83 -6.48 -21.97
CA GLY A 725 34.64 -6.99 -20.86
C GLY A 725 35.08 -5.90 -19.86
N SER A 726 34.87 -4.62 -20.17
CA SER A 726 35.23 -3.49 -19.29
C SER A 726 34.34 -2.24 -19.45
N ALA A 727 33.36 -2.30 -20.34
CA ALA A 727 32.38 -1.27 -20.65
C ALA A 727 31.17 -1.90 -21.34
N PHE A 728 30.06 -1.16 -21.45
CA PHE A 728 28.94 -1.55 -22.30
C PHE A 728 28.76 -0.62 -23.50
N ALA A 729 28.64 -1.19 -24.70
CA ALA A 729 28.33 -0.48 -25.93
C ALA A 729 26.85 -0.59 -26.27
N ALA A 730 26.15 0.53 -26.42
CA ALA A 730 24.75 0.56 -26.82
C ALA A 730 24.55 0.10 -28.28
N VAL A 731 23.51 -0.70 -28.53
CA VAL A 731 23.10 -1.10 -29.87
C VAL A 731 22.15 -0.05 -30.45
N ASN A 732 22.54 0.58 -31.56
CA ASN A 732 21.81 1.68 -32.22
C ASN A 732 20.54 1.25 -32.99
N ASP A 733 19.91 0.14 -32.58
CA ASP A 733 18.75 -0.49 -33.23
C ASP A 733 17.74 -0.95 -32.17
N ALA A 734 17.27 0.00 -31.36
CA ALA A 734 16.30 -0.27 -30.30
C ALA A 734 14.92 -0.61 -30.90
N ARG A 735 14.38 -1.78 -30.54
CA ARG A 735 13.12 -2.28 -31.09
C ARG A 735 11.93 -1.67 -30.36
N VAL A 736 11.21 -0.75 -31.01
CA VAL A 736 9.91 -0.25 -30.53
C VAL A 736 8.76 -1.10 -31.07
N ALA A 737 7.83 -1.48 -30.21
CA ALA A 737 6.61 -2.21 -30.52
C ALA A 737 5.40 -1.44 -29.96
N SER A 738 4.86 -0.55 -30.79
CA SER A 738 3.79 0.41 -30.44
C SER A 738 2.45 -0.23 -30.08
N ASN A 739 2.24 -1.46 -30.51
CA ASN A 739 1.05 -2.27 -30.22
C ASN A 739 1.06 -2.91 -28.81
N PHE A 740 2.02 -2.57 -27.93
CA PHE A 740 2.03 -2.97 -26.53
C PHE A 740 1.92 -1.77 -25.58
N ASP A 741 0.85 -1.74 -24.79
CA ASP A 741 0.79 -0.94 -23.57
C ASP A 741 1.71 -1.55 -22.50
N ALA A 742 2.68 -0.78 -22.02
CA ALA A 742 3.65 -1.20 -21.01
C ALA A 742 2.99 -1.51 -19.65
N THR A 743 1.91 -0.83 -19.29
CA THR A 743 1.17 -1.07 -18.02
C THR A 743 0.44 -2.41 -18.01
N ARG A 744 0.19 -2.98 -19.20
CA ARG A 744 -0.50 -4.25 -19.44
C ARG A 744 0.43 -5.36 -19.93
N SER A 745 1.75 -5.20 -19.74
CA SER A 745 2.78 -6.08 -20.29
C SER A 745 3.77 -6.58 -19.23
N LYS A 746 3.84 -7.91 -19.07
CA LYS A 746 4.82 -8.59 -18.22
C LYS A 746 5.97 -9.13 -19.06
N VAL A 747 7.21 -8.86 -18.66
CA VAL A 747 8.41 -9.11 -19.47
C VAL A 747 9.35 -10.04 -18.73
N THR A 748 9.90 -11.02 -19.44
CA THR A 748 10.98 -11.88 -18.94
C THR A 748 11.96 -12.23 -20.06
N VAL A 749 13.18 -12.64 -19.71
CA VAL A 749 14.24 -12.97 -20.67
C VAL A 749 14.63 -14.43 -20.50
N THR A 750 14.71 -15.17 -21.60
CA THR A 750 14.93 -16.62 -21.62
C THR A 750 16.11 -16.99 -22.52
N GLN A 751 16.90 -17.99 -22.15
CA GLN A 751 17.98 -18.49 -23.02
C GLN A 751 17.44 -19.48 -24.07
N ARG A 752 17.74 -19.22 -25.35
CA ARG A 752 17.39 -20.09 -26.48
C ARG A 752 18.39 -21.25 -26.59
N SER A 753 17.93 -22.49 -26.41
CA SER A 753 18.81 -23.67 -26.38
C SER A 753 19.69 -23.86 -27.62
N ALA A 754 19.20 -23.49 -28.81
CA ALA A 754 19.93 -23.67 -30.06
C ALA A 754 21.12 -22.70 -30.28
N THR A 755 21.12 -21.53 -29.62
CA THR A 755 22.14 -20.48 -29.84
C THR A 755 22.76 -19.92 -28.56
N ALA A 756 22.29 -20.36 -27.39
CA ALA A 756 22.61 -19.78 -26.07
C ALA A 756 22.31 -18.27 -25.91
N LEU A 757 21.63 -17.64 -26.89
CA LEU A 757 21.27 -16.23 -26.88
C LEU A 757 19.98 -15.98 -26.11
N ALA A 758 19.87 -14.78 -25.56
CA ALA A 758 18.71 -14.31 -24.81
C ALA A 758 17.57 -13.81 -25.72
N ASP A 759 16.40 -14.43 -25.62
CA ASP A 759 15.14 -13.97 -26.22
C ASP A 759 14.28 -13.22 -25.19
N VAL A 760 13.58 -12.16 -25.62
CA VAL A 760 12.64 -11.41 -24.78
C VAL A 760 11.23 -11.95 -24.99
N TRP A 761 10.53 -12.24 -23.90
CA TRP A 761 9.13 -12.64 -23.90
C TRP A 761 8.25 -11.58 -23.26
N VAL A 762 7.14 -11.26 -23.93
CA VAL A 762 6.13 -10.30 -23.46
C VAL A 762 4.79 -11.00 -23.30
N MET A 763 4.32 -11.08 -22.07
CA MET A 763 2.97 -11.50 -21.70
C MET A 763 2.07 -10.28 -21.64
N HIS A 764 1.24 -10.10 -22.67
CA HIS A 764 0.36 -8.95 -22.79
C HIS A 764 -1.08 -9.31 -22.41
N ALA A 765 -1.71 -8.51 -21.56
CA ALA A 765 -3.11 -8.66 -21.19
C ALA A 765 -4.01 -8.36 -22.39
N ARG A 766 -4.98 -9.23 -22.69
CA ARG A 766 -5.90 -8.98 -23.80
C ARG A 766 -6.90 -7.86 -23.47
N SER A 767 -7.35 -7.14 -24.49
CA SER A 767 -8.41 -6.14 -24.35
C SER A 767 -9.81 -6.75 -24.19
N ASP A 768 -9.92 -8.07 -24.38
CA ASP A 768 -11.17 -8.81 -24.54
C ASP A 768 -11.36 -9.96 -23.53
N GLY A 769 -10.40 -10.17 -22.61
CA GLY A 769 -10.54 -11.13 -21.53
C GLY A 769 -9.38 -11.07 -20.53
N THR A 770 -9.41 -11.98 -19.55
CA THR A 770 -8.34 -12.23 -18.58
C THR A 770 -7.10 -12.89 -19.19
N ALA A 771 -7.30 -13.56 -20.32
CA ALA A 771 -6.30 -14.36 -21.02
C ALA A 771 -5.11 -13.52 -21.52
N ILE A 772 -3.98 -14.20 -21.68
CA ILE A 772 -2.66 -13.61 -21.95
C ILE A 772 -2.22 -13.98 -23.37
N ASN A 773 -1.76 -13.01 -24.16
CA ASN A 773 -1.01 -13.32 -25.38
C ASN A 773 0.49 -13.36 -25.04
N ALA A 774 1.18 -14.47 -25.36
CA ALA A 774 2.60 -14.66 -25.13
C ALA A 774 3.40 -14.41 -26.42
N TRP A 775 4.08 -13.27 -26.47
CA TRP A 775 4.86 -12.82 -27.64
C TRP A 775 6.35 -13.04 -27.43
N GLN A 776 7.02 -13.56 -28.45
CA GLN A 776 8.47 -13.73 -28.48
C GLN A 776 9.10 -12.67 -29.39
N PHE A 777 10.15 -12.01 -28.89
CA PHE A 777 11.09 -11.22 -29.67
C PHE A 777 12.37 -12.03 -29.80
N ASN A 778 12.62 -12.58 -30.99
CA ASN A 778 13.81 -13.36 -31.26
C ASN A 778 15.04 -12.45 -31.40
N ASN A 779 16.07 -12.66 -30.59
CA ASN A 779 17.39 -12.04 -30.75
C ASN A 779 18.09 -12.56 -32.01
N THR A 780 18.67 -11.64 -32.78
CA THR A 780 19.35 -11.88 -34.07
C THR A 780 20.82 -12.28 -33.93
N GLY A 781 21.43 -12.12 -32.74
CA GLY A 781 22.84 -12.39 -32.46
C GLY A 781 23.75 -11.16 -32.44
N SER A 782 23.25 -10.00 -32.90
CA SER A 782 23.93 -8.69 -32.81
C SER A 782 23.40 -7.83 -31.64
N GLY A 783 22.56 -8.39 -30.78
CA GLY A 783 21.77 -7.65 -29.80
C GLY A 783 20.55 -6.92 -30.35
N SER A 784 20.28 -6.99 -31.65
CA SER A 784 19.00 -6.57 -32.23
C SER A 784 17.91 -7.63 -32.05
N PHE A 785 16.65 -7.21 -32.11
CA PHE A 785 15.48 -8.11 -31.97
C PHE A 785 14.56 -8.04 -33.19
N ASN A 786 14.09 -9.21 -33.61
CA ASN A 786 13.07 -9.34 -34.64
C ASN A 786 11.71 -8.75 -34.20
N ALA A 787 10.80 -8.60 -35.16
CA ALA A 787 9.41 -8.26 -34.88
C ALA A 787 8.76 -9.30 -33.93
N PRO A 788 7.86 -8.87 -33.02
CA PRO A 788 7.22 -9.77 -32.06
C PRO A 788 6.29 -10.77 -32.76
N VAL A 789 6.41 -12.04 -32.38
CA VAL A 789 5.52 -13.12 -32.86
C VAL A 789 4.69 -13.64 -31.69
N ASN A 790 3.36 -13.61 -31.79
CA ASN A 790 2.49 -14.25 -30.81
C ASN A 790 2.64 -15.77 -30.97
N ARG A 791 3.15 -16.45 -29.93
CA ARG A 791 3.35 -17.90 -29.94
C ARG A 791 2.16 -18.65 -29.37
N GLN A 792 1.42 -18.04 -28.44
CA GLN A 792 0.32 -18.71 -27.74
C GLN A 792 -0.63 -17.71 -27.05
N THR A 793 -1.93 -18.00 -27.08
CA THR A 793 -2.89 -17.41 -26.14
C THR A 793 -3.08 -18.35 -24.95
N ILE A 794 -2.74 -17.89 -23.74
CA ILE A 794 -2.94 -18.63 -22.49
C ILE A 794 -4.30 -18.21 -21.92
N THR A 795 -5.27 -19.13 -21.93
CA THR A 795 -6.64 -18.92 -21.44
C THR A 795 -6.89 -19.41 -20.02
N ALA A 796 -6.00 -20.25 -19.47
CA ALA A 796 -6.16 -20.87 -18.16
C ALA A 796 -5.67 -20.02 -16.97
N LEU A 797 -5.10 -18.83 -17.23
CA LEU A 797 -4.53 -17.94 -16.22
C LEU A 797 -4.92 -16.49 -16.51
N ALA A 798 -5.24 -15.73 -15.46
CA ALA A 798 -5.47 -14.30 -15.55
C ALA A 798 -4.15 -13.53 -15.56
N TRP A 799 -4.03 -12.52 -16.44
CA TRP A 799 -2.80 -11.73 -16.57
C TRP A 799 -2.39 -11.02 -15.28
N SER A 800 -3.34 -10.48 -14.52
CA SER A 800 -3.14 -9.84 -13.22
C SER A 800 -2.37 -10.74 -12.24
N ASN A 801 -2.79 -12.00 -12.13
CA ASN A 801 -2.40 -12.94 -11.10
C ASN A 801 -1.13 -13.74 -11.39
N VAL A 802 -0.44 -13.51 -12.52
CA VAL A 802 0.78 -14.24 -12.92
C VAL A 802 2.04 -13.37 -12.86
N ARG A 803 3.21 -13.98 -12.64
CA ARG A 803 4.56 -13.42 -12.81
C ARG A 803 5.45 -14.40 -13.61
N PRO A 804 6.13 -13.94 -14.68
CA PRO A 804 6.90 -14.82 -15.55
C PRO A 804 8.41 -14.85 -15.25
N TYR A 805 8.95 -16.07 -15.18
CA TYR A 805 10.36 -16.34 -14.96
C TYR A 805 10.91 -17.28 -16.04
N PHE A 806 12.22 -17.24 -16.24
CA PHE A 806 12.94 -18.27 -16.98
C PHE A 806 13.27 -19.44 -16.03
N LEU A 807 13.19 -20.66 -16.54
CA LEU A 807 13.62 -21.87 -15.84
C LEU A 807 14.54 -22.67 -16.74
N SER A 808 15.81 -22.76 -16.36
CA SER A 808 16.80 -23.62 -16.99
C SER A 808 16.78 -25.03 -16.38
N ARG A 809 16.84 -26.05 -17.23
CA ARG A 809 16.87 -27.46 -16.82
C ARG A 809 17.65 -28.30 -17.82
N SER A 810 18.34 -29.33 -17.33
CA SER A 810 18.86 -30.43 -18.15
C SER A 810 17.81 -31.09 -19.06
N ALA A 811 16.54 -31.16 -18.61
CA ALA A 811 15.41 -31.68 -19.38
C ALA A 811 14.82 -30.69 -20.43
N GLY A 812 15.37 -29.48 -20.54
CA GLY A 812 14.91 -28.43 -21.45
C GLY A 812 14.32 -27.21 -20.73
N ASN A 813 14.58 -26.05 -21.32
CA ASN A 813 14.19 -24.75 -20.78
C ASN A 813 12.66 -24.57 -20.77
N GLN A 814 12.16 -23.81 -19.80
CA GLN A 814 10.73 -23.47 -19.69
C GLN A 814 10.51 -21.99 -19.38
N LEU A 815 9.33 -21.53 -19.77
CA LEU A 815 8.73 -20.29 -19.29
C LEU A 815 7.92 -20.64 -18.04
N LEU A 816 8.44 -20.26 -16.88
CA LEU A 816 7.85 -20.55 -15.58
C LEU A 816 6.85 -19.45 -15.20
N LEU A 817 5.65 -19.86 -14.83
CA LEU A 817 4.57 -18.98 -14.41
C LEU A 817 4.27 -19.25 -12.94
N VAL A 818 4.67 -18.32 -12.10
CA VAL A 818 4.25 -18.28 -10.69
C VAL A 818 2.98 -17.46 -10.63
N HIS A 819 1.90 -17.99 -10.06
CA HIS A 819 0.60 -17.33 -10.06
C HIS A 819 -0.18 -17.48 -8.74
N ARG A 820 -1.08 -16.53 -8.45
CA ARG A 820 -2.09 -16.68 -7.39
C ARG A 820 -3.11 -17.74 -7.81
N VAL A 821 -3.53 -18.58 -6.86
CA VAL A 821 -4.77 -19.36 -6.99
C VAL A 821 -5.89 -18.52 -6.40
N ASP A 822 -6.80 -18.10 -7.27
CA ASP A 822 -7.99 -17.31 -6.92
C ASP A 822 -8.88 -18.05 -5.91
N GLY A 823 -9.50 -17.28 -5.01
CA GLY A 823 -10.43 -17.80 -4.01
C GLY A 823 -11.34 -16.70 -3.46
N ASN A 824 -12.27 -17.06 -2.57
CA ASN A 824 -13.06 -16.07 -1.85
C ASN A 824 -12.16 -15.29 -0.89
N VAL A 825 -12.13 -13.97 -1.07
CA VAL A 825 -11.37 -13.05 -0.22
C VAL A 825 -12.21 -12.66 1.02
N GLY A 826 -11.54 -12.46 2.16
CA GLY A 826 -12.19 -12.13 3.44
C GLY A 826 -12.50 -10.63 3.60
N GLU A 827 -13.15 -10.25 4.71
CA GLU A 827 -13.45 -8.83 4.98
C GLU A 827 -12.20 -8.02 5.38
N TYR A 828 -11.26 -8.65 6.10
CA TYR A 828 -10.02 -8.06 6.61
C TYR A 828 -8.75 -8.70 5.99
N ASP A 829 -8.92 -9.88 5.38
CA ASP A 829 -7.88 -10.67 4.71
C ASP A 829 -7.86 -10.32 3.22
N TRP A 830 -6.95 -9.41 2.81
CA TRP A 830 -6.98 -8.79 1.48
C TRP A 830 -6.17 -9.57 0.44
N ARG A 831 -6.83 -10.04 -0.63
CA ARG A 831 -6.24 -10.77 -1.78
C ARG A 831 -5.34 -11.95 -1.43
N LEU A 832 -5.68 -12.66 -0.35
CA LEU A 832 -5.03 -13.91 -0.02
C LEU A 832 -5.34 -14.96 -1.09
N GLY A 833 -4.32 -15.73 -1.46
CA GLY A 833 -4.45 -16.87 -2.34
C GLY A 833 -3.13 -17.65 -2.35
N ASN A 834 -3.22 -18.97 -2.37
CA ASN A 834 -2.03 -19.83 -2.36
C ASN A 834 -1.24 -19.59 -3.65
N MET A 835 0.08 -19.46 -3.53
CA MET A 835 0.94 -19.41 -4.72
C MET A 835 0.96 -20.78 -5.40
N LYS A 836 0.76 -20.84 -6.72
CA LYS A 836 0.93 -22.04 -7.54
C LYS A 836 1.92 -21.81 -8.67
N VAL A 837 2.57 -22.88 -9.11
CA VAL A 837 3.63 -22.82 -10.12
C VAL A 837 3.33 -23.77 -11.27
N VAL A 838 3.42 -23.27 -12.50
CA VAL A 838 3.31 -24.07 -13.72
C VAL A 838 4.40 -23.65 -14.72
N GLY A 839 4.87 -24.56 -15.57
CA GLY A 839 5.84 -24.27 -16.62
C GLY A 839 5.31 -24.60 -18.01
N LEU A 840 5.66 -23.79 -19.00
CA LEU A 840 5.42 -24.06 -20.42
C LEU A 840 6.77 -24.33 -21.12
N PRO A 841 6.94 -25.47 -21.82
CA PRO A 841 8.19 -25.79 -22.50
C PRO A 841 8.59 -24.73 -23.53
N LEU A 842 9.85 -24.32 -23.54
CA LEU A 842 10.44 -23.51 -24.60
C LEU A 842 11.08 -24.44 -25.63
N ASN A 843 10.70 -24.27 -26.90
CA ASN A 843 11.26 -25.04 -28.01
C ASN A 843 11.76 -24.10 -29.12
N ASN A 844 12.46 -24.64 -30.12
CA ASN A 844 13.08 -23.84 -31.18
C ASN A 844 12.07 -23.09 -32.07
N THR A 845 10.77 -23.45 -32.04
CA THR A 845 9.71 -22.81 -32.84
C THR A 845 8.75 -21.94 -32.02
N GLY A 846 8.87 -21.91 -30.68
CA GLY A 846 8.06 -21.09 -29.79
C GLY A 846 7.77 -21.74 -28.43
N LEU A 847 6.52 -21.60 -27.97
CA LEU A 847 6.05 -22.04 -26.66
C LEU A 847 5.21 -23.32 -26.79
N GLY A 848 5.42 -24.29 -25.90
CA GLY A 848 4.64 -25.53 -25.85
C GLY A 848 3.23 -25.29 -25.29
N SER A 849 2.24 -26.04 -25.77
CA SER A 849 0.83 -25.84 -25.41
C SER A 849 0.38 -26.47 -24.07
N THR A 850 1.14 -27.42 -23.53
CA THR A 850 0.80 -28.18 -22.32
C THR A 850 1.55 -27.66 -21.10
N PHE A 851 0.81 -27.37 -20.02
CA PHE A 851 1.39 -26.99 -18.74
C PHE A 851 2.05 -28.18 -18.02
N THR A 852 3.29 -28.00 -17.60
CA THR A 852 3.90 -28.78 -16.52
C THR A 852 3.40 -28.20 -15.19
N ASN A 853 2.62 -28.96 -14.42
CA ASN A 853 2.21 -28.53 -13.08
C ASN A 853 3.33 -28.84 -12.07
N TYR A 854 3.68 -27.89 -11.21
CA TYR A 854 4.66 -28.05 -10.13
C TYR A 854 4.01 -27.99 -8.73
N GLY A 855 2.69 -27.78 -8.67
CA GLY A 855 1.91 -27.80 -7.43
C GLY A 855 1.72 -26.42 -6.79
N SER A 856 0.90 -26.41 -5.74
CA SER A 856 0.59 -25.22 -4.93
C SER A 856 1.42 -25.20 -3.65
N SER A 857 1.86 -24.01 -3.23
CA SER A 857 2.47 -23.79 -1.91
C SER A 857 1.42 -23.90 -0.80
N SER A 858 1.82 -24.51 0.31
CA SER A 858 1.13 -24.45 1.60
C SER A 858 1.80 -23.49 2.60
N GLN A 859 2.97 -22.93 2.24
CA GLN A 859 3.76 -22.05 3.12
C GLN A 859 3.55 -20.56 2.83
N PHE A 860 3.18 -20.21 1.59
CA PHE A 860 3.21 -18.82 1.13
C PHE A 860 1.89 -18.39 0.49
N GLN A 861 1.37 -17.26 0.98
CA GLN A 861 0.30 -16.52 0.32
C GLN A 861 0.90 -15.53 -0.69
N TRP A 862 0.16 -15.24 -1.75
CA TRP A 862 0.60 -14.35 -2.82
C TRP A 862 1.05 -12.95 -2.33
N THR A 863 0.39 -12.44 -1.30
CA THR A 863 0.66 -11.14 -0.66
C THR A 863 1.99 -11.10 0.10
N ASP A 864 2.43 -12.20 0.71
CA ASP A 864 3.69 -12.25 1.47
C ASP A 864 4.93 -12.25 0.58
N LEU A 865 4.75 -12.60 -0.69
CA LEU A 865 5.83 -12.82 -1.64
C LEU A 865 6.15 -11.59 -2.50
N ALA A 866 5.34 -10.53 -2.47
CA ALA A 866 5.53 -9.38 -3.34
C ALA A 866 6.64 -8.44 -2.84
N TRP A 867 7.91 -8.76 -3.12
CA TRP A 867 9.05 -7.91 -2.76
C TRP A 867 9.64 -7.18 -3.97
N ARG A 868 10.19 -5.98 -3.72
CA ARG A 868 10.61 -5.00 -4.75
C ARG A 868 11.98 -5.32 -5.38
N ALA A 869 12.24 -6.60 -5.66
CA ALA A 869 13.53 -7.19 -5.98
C ALA A 869 14.47 -6.36 -6.87
N ARG A 870 13.90 -5.76 -7.91
CA ARG A 870 14.63 -5.23 -9.06
C ARG A 870 14.53 -3.72 -9.19
N LEU A 871 13.63 -3.04 -8.49
CA LEU A 871 13.36 -1.63 -8.79
C LEU A 871 13.21 -0.80 -7.51
N ASN A 872 13.98 0.29 -7.42
CA ASN A 872 13.60 1.43 -6.59
C ASN A 872 12.50 2.24 -7.30
N ARG A 873 11.92 3.18 -6.56
CA ARG A 873 10.88 4.09 -7.02
C ARG A 873 11.28 5.52 -6.68
#